data_AF-A0A954KGD8-F1
#
_entry.id   AF-A0A954KGD8-F1
#
_cell.length_a   1.000
_cell.length_b   1.000
_cell.length_c   1.000
_cell.angle_alpha   90.00
_cell.angle_beta   90.00
_cell.angle_gamma   90.00
#
_symmetry.space_group_name_H-M   'P 1'
#
loop_
_entity.id
_entity.type
_entity.pdbx_description
1 polymer ?
#
loop_
_entity_poly.entity_id
_entity_poly.type
_entity_poly.pdbx_seq_one_letter_code
_entity_poly.pdbx_strand_id
1 'polypeptide(L)'
;MARRNFWTSLLKSIPANLNLFRRGVSSARKRPGRFATEVLEDRTLLTAYVVDTLDDTIANDAFTSLREAIDAARTNAAVGNAPAGTVAQDTITFANGLTGTITLGGTQLTIGGDVQITGPGWENLIVSGNNASRVFLINNASNVEISGLTITGGAADFGGGIENGGGTLLLSNSYVHGNEATSSGGGVDTFNNGTTHVIASTIANNTASGQGGGGLNIESGILNIINSTISGNETTGHGGGILAFGSTTLTITNSTITGNRADSDGTGGQFGGGLNLGVPATMHNSIVAGNFRGTGTTSDDVSGPTNFNAASSFNVIGDAGTAGGLTDGVNNNIVGNSGTGTRTTSSILNTTLQNINGAMLHQISFTSPAYNNGSNAVSVDQNSTRLQFDQRGGPFARVMNGTVDIGAYEIIVLAVNTLQDETTNADTLSLREAIAVANFAPDFDHISNFNGAGSGTINLTQGQLLINGNLKISGPGADVITIDAQGNSRIFLVGDGLTVEMIGLKLTGGDATGDFGGAIQNNGDLTLRGMWITDNSAGDGGGIESGASASGQTTLKIFDSTISNNTTTGTGGGIATISDLLVVNSTISGNTADTAGGIGSYSTILLVNSTITGNRSDVVGGLDNGATATLLNTVVAGNTNAAGTTPGDLRGVFEAASANNLIGDAATAGGLTDGSNGNIVGVGGSGVRDINTILNITLNGGGSTPTHSLLAGSPAIDAGDNTRATDDGTPGGTVLATDQRGLTRIVGGTVDIGAVEAALPATLVVSTLTDENDGDFSDGDLSLREAIEIANGRAGSEPITFRGDITGTILLGGTQLLISDDVTFTGPGADQLTIDAQGTSRVIQVNGGSDVRISGLTLTGGQANGGAGIDSTAPLALTAVRVTGNNSSGFAGGIRAFGPLTLVDSTIDNNTSAAGGGGIGTADTTLIINSTISGNTA
;
A
#
# COMPACT_ATOMS: atom_id res chain seq x y z
N MET A 1 10.39 -35.76 -3.91
CA MET A 1 10.03 -35.68 -5.35
C MET A 1 9.66 -34.27 -5.81
N ALA A 2 9.04 -33.42 -4.96
CA ALA A 2 8.63 -32.05 -5.31
C ALA A 2 9.76 -31.08 -5.72
N ARG A 3 10.98 -31.21 -5.17
CA ARG A 3 12.11 -30.30 -5.50
C ARG A 3 12.62 -30.40 -6.95
N ARG A 4 12.35 -31.49 -7.67
CA ARG A 4 12.94 -31.74 -9.01
C ARG A 4 12.04 -31.30 -10.17
N ASN A 5 10.74 -31.13 -9.93
CA ASN A 5 9.75 -30.75 -10.96
C ASN A 5 9.46 -29.23 -10.99
N PHE A 6 9.85 -28.50 -9.95
CA PHE A 6 9.61 -27.05 -9.83
C PHE A 6 10.47 -26.23 -10.80
N TRP A 7 11.74 -26.61 -10.98
CA TRP A 7 12.66 -25.91 -11.89
C TRP A 7 12.24 -26.00 -13.36
N THR A 8 11.45 -27.01 -13.73
CA THR A 8 10.97 -27.19 -15.09
C THR A 8 9.73 -26.34 -15.45
N SER A 9 8.95 -25.85 -14.47
CA SER A 9 7.79 -24.99 -14.75
C SER A 9 8.13 -23.50 -14.80
N LEU A 10 9.06 -23.04 -13.95
CA LEU A 10 9.54 -21.64 -13.95
C LEU A 10 10.22 -21.23 -15.27
N LEU A 11 10.84 -22.18 -15.97
CA LEU A 11 11.52 -21.96 -17.25
C LEU A 11 10.59 -21.67 -18.44
N LYS A 12 9.27 -21.86 -18.31
CA LYS A 12 8.31 -21.74 -19.44
C LYS A 12 7.43 -20.49 -19.42
N SER A 13 7.44 -19.68 -18.36
CA SER A 13 6.68 -18.43 -18.27
C SER A 13 7.39 -17.20 -18.85
N ILE A 14 8.58 -17.36 -19.44
CA ILE A 14 9.32 -16.29 -20.12
C ILE A 14 8.80 -16.14 -21.57
N PRO A 15 8.36 -14.95 -22.02
CA PRO A 15 7.89 -14.77 -23.39
C PRO A 15 9.01 -15.07 -24.41
N ALA A 16 8.74 -15.99 -25.33
CA ALA A 16 9.64 -16.32 -26.42
C ALA A 16 9.71 -15.19 -27.45
N ASN A 17 10.68 -14.29 -27.33
CA ASN A 17 11.09 -13.38 -28.40
C ASN A 17 12.62 -13.39 -28.57
N LEU A 18 13.13 -14.43 -29.23
CA LEU A 18 14.46 -14.39 -29.85
C LEU A 18 14.38 -15.05 -31.23
N ASN A 19 13.82 -14.30 -32.19
CA ASN A 19 13.93 -14.62 -33.61
C ASN A 19 14.76 -13.52 -34.25
N LEU A 20 16.02 -13.80 -34.57
CA LEU A 20 16.76 -13.21 -35.70
C LEU A 20 18.09 -13.96 -35.91
N PHE A 21 18.44 -14.14 -37.18
CA PHE A 21 19.62 -14.82 -37.74
C PHE A 21 19.53 -16.34 -38.02
N ARG A 22 18.63 -16.70 -38.95
CA ARG A 22 18.94 -17.76 -39.94
C ARG A 22 19.61 -17.12 -41.15
N ARG A 23 20.94 -17.22 -41.27
CA ARG A 23 21.67 -16.92 -42.50
C ARG A 23 22.06 -18.23 -43.17
N GLY A 24 21.57 -18.43 -44.39
CA GLY A 24 21.74 -19.65 -45.17
C GLY A 24 23.19 -19.91 -45.56
N VAL A 25 23.60 -21.17 -45.43
CA VAL A 25 24.87 -21.66 -45.96
C VAL A 25 24.62 -22.23 -47.36
N SER A 26 25.10 -21.52 -48.39
CA SER A 26 25.23 -22.06 -49.74
C SER A 26 26.58 -22.75 -49.90
N SER A 27 26.55 -23.99 -50.38
CA SER A 27 27.73 -24.80 -50.68
C SER A 27 28.43 -24.33 -51.96
N ALA A 28 29.76 -24.10 -51.89
CA ALA A 28 30.62 -24.05 -53.05
C ALA A 28 32.01 -24.63 -52.71
N ARG A 29 32.48 -25.52 -53.57
CA ARG A 29 33.65 -26.40 -53.42
C ARG A 29 34.75 -25.96 -54.39
N LYS A 30 36.02 -25.86 -53.94
CA LYS A 30 37.35 -25.94 -54.65
C LYS A 30 38.34 -24.97 -53.96
N ARG A 31 39.64 -25.22 -53.69
CA ARG A 31 40.69 -26.22 -54.01
C ARG A 31 41.81 -26.10 -52.93
N PRO A 32 42.72 -27.08 -52.74
CA PRO A 32 43.67 -27.08 -51.63
C PRO A 32 44.91 -26.20 -51.91
N GLY A 33 45.18 -25.24 -51.03
CA GLY A 33 46.41 -24.44 -51.00
C GLY A 33 47.33 -24.91 -49.87
N ARG A 34 48.62 -25.02 -50.20
CA ARG A 34 49.79 -25.36 -49.34
C ARG A 34 49.63 -24.99 -47.86
N PHE A 35 49.92 -25.95 -46.98
CA PHE A 35 50.23 -25.70 -45.57
C PHE A 35 51.48 -24.82 -45.46
N ALA A 36 51.29 -23.59 -45.00
CA ALA A 36 52.32 -22.87 -44.28
C ALA A 36 52.28 -23.38 -42.84
N THR A 37 53.33 -24.06 -42.40
CA THR A 37 53.55 -24.33 -40.98
C THR A 37 53.93 -23.02 -40.31
N GLU A 38 52.96 -22.36 -39.69
CA GLU A 38 53.25 -21.39 -38.64
C GLU A 38 53.84 -22.14 -37.44
N VAL A 39 54.94 -21.63 -36.92
CA VAL A 39 55.52 -22.12 -35.67
C VAL A 39 54.47 -21.86 -34.58
N LEU A 40 54.03 -22.92 -33.89
CA LEU A 40 53.27 -22.79 -32.65
C LEU A 40 54.13 -21.96 -31.68
N GLU A 41 53.73 -20.72 -31.46
CA GLU A 41 54.14 -19.95 -30.29
C GLU A 41 53.79 -20.74 -29.01
N ASP A 42 54.65 -20.66 -28.00
CA ASP A 42 54.50 -21.39 -26.73
C ASP A 42 53.12 -21.09 -26.13
N ARG A 43 52.20 -22.05 -26.21
CA ARG A 43 50.96 -22.02 -25.46
C ARG A 43 51.29 -22.31 -24.00
N THR A 44 51.47 -21.27 -23.20
CA THR A 44 51.49 -21.40 -21.75
C THR A 44 50.11 -21.92 -21.30
N LEU A 45 50.03 -23.19 -20.91
CA LEU A 45 48.84 -23.76 -20.28
C LEU A 45 48.63 -23.08 -18.93
N LEU A 46 47.42 -22.60 -18.65
CA LEU A 46 47.03 -22.03 -17.36
C LEU A 46 47.23 -23.08 -16.24
N THR A 47 47.77 -22.68 -15.08
CA THR A 47 47.85 -23.59 -13.93
C THR A 47 46.53 -23.55 -13.16
N ALA A 48 45.99 -24.73 -12.87
CA ALA A 48 44.78 -24.92 -12.07
C ALA A 48 45.12 -25.65 -10.76
N TYR A 49 44.73 -25.06 -9.65
CA TYR A 49 44.86 -25.59 -8.30
C TYR A 49 43.53 -26.16 -7.81
N VAL A 50 43.59 -27.29 -7.12
CA VAL A 50 42.45 -27.87 -6.39
C VAL A 50 42.84 -27.93 -4.92
N VAL A 51 42.27 -27.03 -4.12
CA VAL A 51 42.43 -27.02 -2.66
C VAL A 51 41.61 -28.16 -2.07
N ASP A 52 42.23 -29.06 -1.34
CA ASP A 52 41.59 -30.30 -0.85
C ASP A 52 41.69 -30.49 0.67
N THR A 53 42.19 -29.48 1.38
CA THR A 53 42.22 -29.41 2.86
C THR A 53 41.67 -28.08 3.39
N LEU A 54 41.17 -28.11 4.62
CA LEU A 54 40.80 -26.91 5.39
C LEU A 54 41.98 -26.32 6.17
N ASP A 55 43.10 -27.04 6.23
CA ASP A 55 44.26 -26.64 7.00
C ASP A 55 44.96 -25.44 6.35
N ASP A 56 45.35 -24.47 7.18
CA ASP A 56 46.15 -23.32 6.75
C ASP A 56 47.64 -23.59 6.98
N THR A 57 48.23 -24.45 6.16
CA THR A 57 49.63 -24.90 6.29
C THR A 57 50.38 -24.80 4.96
N ILE A 58 51.71 -24.75 5.05
CA ILE A 58 52.61 -25.00 3.91
C ILE A 58 53.40 -26.26 4.26
N ALA A 59 53.05 -27.40 3.67
CA ALA A 59 53.60 -28.70 4.00
C ALA A 59 53.76 -29.57 2.74
N ASN A 60 54.50 -30.68 2.88
CA ASN A 60 54.53 -31.73 1.86
C ASN A 60 53.78 -32.94 2.42
N ASP A 61 52.48 -32.80 2.63
CA ASP A 61 51.60 -33.77 3.32
C ASP A 61 50.58 -34.44 2.39
N ALA A 62 50.69 -34.20 1.08
CA ALA A 62 49.82 -34.71 0.01
C ALA A 62 48.48 -33.98 -0.14
N PHE A 63 48.23 -32.92 0.63
CA PHE A 63 47.09 -32.03 0.45
C PHE A 63 47.57 -30.67 -0.08
N THR A 64 46.77 -30.02 -0.90
CA THR A 64 47.00 -28.64 -1.35
C THR A 64 46.13 -27.71 -0.52
N SER A 65 46.74 -26.86 0.30
CA SER A 65 46.01 -25.82 1.04
C SER A 65 45.73 -24.58 0.18
N LEU A 66 44.79 -23.74 0.62
CA LEU A 66 44.53 -22.45 -0.04
C LEU A 66 45.77 -21.54 0.01
N ARG A 67 46.53 -21.58 1.10
CA ARG A 67 47.77 -20.80 1.24
C ARG A 67 48.82 -21.25 0.24
N GLU A 68 49.02 -22.56 0.08
CA GLU A 68 49.96 -23.11 -0.89
C GLU A 68 49.58 -22.72 -2.33
N ALA A 69 48.30 -22.86 -2.69
CA ALA A 69 47.81 -22.49 -4.02
C ALA A 69 48.06 -21.00 -4.31
N ILE A 70 47.72 -20.11 -3.38
CA ILE A 70 47.92 -18.67 -3.52
C ILE A 70 49.42 -18.31 -3.60
N ASP A 71 50.25 -18.89 -2.73
CA ASP A 71 51.69 -18.61 -2.73
C ASP A 71 52.39 -19.16 -3.98
N ALA A 72 51.95 -20.31 -4.49
CA ALA A 72 52.47 -20.88 -5.72
C ALA A 72 52.09 -20.05 -6.96
N ALA A 73 50.83 -19.58 -7.03
CA ALA A 73 50.37 -18.65 -8.06
C ALA A 73 51.13 -17.31 -8.01
N ARG A 74 51.30 -16.76 -6.80
CA ARG A 74 52.03 -15.49 -6.60
C ARG A 74 53.51 -15.58 -6.98
N THR A 75 54.17 -16.68 -6.65
CA THR A 75 55.64 -16.82 -6.82
C THR A 75 56.04 -17.44 -8.15
N ASN A 76 55.11 -18.02 -8.90
CA ASN A 76 55.39 -18.85 -10.07
C ASN A 76 56.40 -19.97 -9.76
N ALA A 77 56.37 -20.47 -8.52
CA ALA A 77 57.22 -21.53 -8.01
C ALA A 77 56.36 -22.52 -7.22
N ALA A 78 56.78 -23.78 -7.16
CA ALA A 78 56.06 -24.78 -6.37
C ALA A 78 56.16 -24.43 -4.88
N VAL A 79 55.06 -24.52 -4.16
CA VAL A 79 54.96 -24.24 -2.72
C VAL A 79 54.22 -25.38 -2.05
N GLY A 80 54.91 -26.10 -1.15
CA GLY A 80 54.36 -27.32 -0.55
C GLY A 80 53.95 -28.32 -1.64
N ASN A 81 52.70 -28.77 -1.58
CA ASN A 81 52.11 -29.64 -2.59
C ASN A 81 51.57 -28.93 -3.84
N ALA A 82 51.45 -27.60 -3.83
CA ALA A 82 50.98 -26.84 -4.98
C ALA A 82 52.08 -26.71 -6.07
N PRO A 83 51.79 -27.05 -7.34
CA PRO A 83 52.74 -26.87 -8.44
C PRO A 83 53.00 -25.39 -8.74
N ALA A 84 54.09 -25.08 -9.46
CA ALA A 84 54.40 -23.72 -9.86
C ALA A 84 53.27 -23.08 -10.69
N GLY A 85 52.95 -21.82 -10.37
CA GLY A 85 51.98 -21.00 -11.11
C GLY A 85 52.49 -20.53 -12.47
N THR A 86 51.69 -19.70 -13.13
CA THR A 86 52.04 -19.09 -14.41
C THR A 86 52.02 -17.56 -14.40
N VAL A 87 52.66 -16.95 -15.39
CA VAL A 87 52.54 -15.50 -15.63
C VAL A 87 51.17 -15.10 -16.20
N ALA A 88 50.33 -16.07 -16.56
CA ALA A 88 48.94 -15.86 -16.95
C ALA A 88 48.03 -15.99 -15.71
N GLN A 89 46.73 -15.70 -15.85
CA GLN A 89 45.79 -15.84 -14.74
C GLN A 89 45.66 -17.31 -14.30
N ASP A 90 46.04 -17.61 -13.07
CA ASP A 90 45.89 -18.95 -12.51
C ASP A 90 44.47 -19.15 -11.92
N THR A 91 44.00 -20.39 -11.84
CA THR A 91 42.68 -20.72 -11.28
C THR A 91 42.82 -21.56 -10.01
N ILE A 92 42.13 -21.17 -8.95
CA ILE A 92 42.02 -21.90 -7.69
C ILE A 92 40.57 -22.35 -7.51
N THR A 93 40.39 -23.66 -7.37
CA THR A 93 39.11 -24.31 -7.07
C THR A 93 39.25 -25.17 -5.82
N PHE A 94 38.14 -25.70 -5.32
CA PHE A 94 38.12 -26.56 -4.13
C PHE A 94 37.64 -27.96 -4.48
N ALA A 95 38.17 -28.96 -3.78
CA ALA A 95 37.78 -30.34 -3.94
C ALA A 95 36.28 -30.51 -3.70
N ASN A 96 35.66 -31.39 -4.48
CA ASN A 96 34.22 -31.63 -4.39
C ASN A 96 33.83 -32.10 -2.97
N GLY A 97 32.91 -31.39 -2.35
CA GLY A 97 32.44 -31.68 -0.98
C GLY A 97 33.31 -31.11 0.14
N LEU A 98 34.37 -30.34 -0.17
CA LEU A 98 35.11 -29.59 0.84
C LEU A 98 34.22 -28.49 1.42
N THR A 99 33.75 -28.67 2.66
CA THR A 99 32.94 -27.70 3.41
C THR A 99 33.54 -27.48 4.79
N GLY A 100 33.35 -26.28 5.34
CA GLY A 100 33.87 -25.90 6.65
C GLY A 100 34.65 -24.59 6.64
N THR A 101 35.56 -24.43 7.60
CA THR A 101 36.30 -23.18 7.81
C THR A 101 37.79 -23.40 7.62
N ILE A 102 38.38 -22.69 6.65
CA ILE A 102 39.82 -22.44 6.58
C ILE A 102 40.14 -21.34 7.58
N THR A 103 40.77 -21.70 8.70
CA THR A 103 41.13 -20.76 9.76
C THR A 103 42.59 -20.37 9.62
N LEU A 104 42.87 -19.09 9.35
CA LEU A 104 44.23 -18.63 9.11
C LEU A 104 45.10 -18.66 10.38
N GLY A 105 46.34 -19.10 10.25
CA GLY A 105 47.34 -19.27 11.32
C GLY A 105 47.98 -17.95 11.82
N GLY A 106 47.29 -16.81 11.68
CA GLY A 106 47.77 -15.49 12.11
C GLY A 106 48.53 -14.69 11.04
N THR A 107 48.50 -15.12 9.78
CA THR A 107 49.00 -14.33 8.65
C THR A 107 47.97 -14.31 7.52
N GLN A 108 47.87 -13.17 6.83
CA GLN A 108 46.94 -12.98 5.71
C GLN A 108 47.33 -13.81 4.48
N LEU A 109 46.38 -14.01 3.56
CA LEU A 109 46.63 -14.57 2.23
C LEU A 109 47.01 -13.44 1.27
N THR A 110 48.26 -13.42 0.80
CA THR A 110 48.76 -12.36 -0.08
C THR A 110 48.68 -12.80 -1.54
N ILE A 111 47.89 -12.08 -2.34
CA ILE A 111 47.74 -12.27 -3.78
C ILE A 111 48.59 -11.22 -4.50
N GLY A 112 49.51 -11.68 -5.36
CA GLY A 112 50.40 -10.79 -6.11
C GLY A 112 50.46 -11.04 -7.63
N GLY A 113 49.66 -11.97 -8.13
CA GLY A 113 49.46 -12.23 -9.55
C GLY A 113 47.98 -12.34 -9.87
N ASP A 114 47.64 -12.39 -11.15
CA ASP A 114 46.24 -12.53 -11.59
C ASP A 114 45.72 -13.92 -11.19
N VAL A 115 44.59 -13.96 -10.50
CA VAL A 115 44.03 -15.21 -9.98
C VAL A 115 42.51 -15.20 -9.98
N GLN A 116 41.91 -16.34 -10.30
CA GLN A 116 40.50 -16.61 -10.09
C GLN A 116 40.32 -17.65 -8.99
N ILE A 117 39.64 -17.27 -7.91
CA ILE A 117 39.31 -18.14 -6.78
C ILE A 117 37.81 -18.43 -6.81
N THR A 118 37.45 -19.68 -7.09
CA THR A 118 36.05 -20.11 -7.21
C THR A 118 35.71 -21.07 -6.09
N GLY A 119 35.03 -20.55 -5.08
CA GLY A 119 34.50 -21.29 -3.94
C GLY A 119 33.33 -22.20 -4.30
N PRO A 120 33.03 -23.21 -3.46
CA PRO A 120 31.91 -24.14 -3.65
C PRO A 120 30.53 -23.53 -3.33
N GLY A 121 30.45 -22.22 -3.07
CA GLY A 121 29.28 -21.49 -2.59
C GLY A 121 29.52 -20.95 -1.18
N TRP A 122 29.08 -19.71 -0.92
CA TRP A 122 29.39 -19.01 0.33
C TRP A 122 28.87 -19.74 1.58
N GLU A 123 27.78 -20.50 1.47
CA GLU A 123 27.23 -21.35 2.54
C GLU A 123 28.14 -22.53 2.91
N ASN A 124 29.03 -22.94 1.99
CA ASN A 124 29.79 -24.18 2.11
C ASN A 124 31.19 -23.96 2.66
N LEU A 125 31.86 -22.86 2.31
CA LEU A 125 33.26 -22.62 2.65
C LEU A 125 33.50 -21.22 3.20
N ILE A 126 34.08 -21.19 4.41
CA ILE A 126 34.46 -19.99 5.14
C ILE A 126 35.99 -19.86 5.10
N VAL A 127 36.49 -18.68 4.79
CA VAL A 127 37.89 -18.28 4.99
C VAL A 127 37.92 -17.26 6.11
N SER A 128 38.49 -17.64 7.26
CA SER A 128 38.47 -16.86 8.49
C SER A 128 39.86 -16.34 8.86
N GLY A 129 40.00 -15.03 9.05
CA GLY A 129 41.22 -14.39 9.58
C GLY A 129 41.48 -14.66 11.06
N ASN A 130 40.57 -15.41 11.73
CA ASN A 130 40.66 -15.80 13.14
C ASN A 130 40.86 -14.63 14.12
N ASN A 131 40.36 -13.45 13.76
CA ASN A 131 40.55 -12.17 14.43
C ASN A 131 42.03 -11.82 14.68
N ALA A 132 42.94 -12.40 13.90
CA ALA A 132 44.38 -12.32 14.11
C ALA A 132 45.11 -11.68 12.91
N SER A 133 44.51 -11.71 11.73
CA SER A 133 45.05 -11.07 10.53
C SER A 133 43.93 -10.64 9.59
N ARG A 134 44.27 -9.78 8.63
CA ARG A 134 43.52 -9.63 7.38
C ARG A 134 43.25 -11.00 6.74
N VAL A 135 42.15 -11.16 6.01
CA VAL A 135 41.94 -12.40 5.23
C VAL A 135 42.73 -12.35 3.92
N PHE A 136 42.45 -11.39 3.03
CA PHE A 136 43.12 -11.26 1.73
C PHE A 136 43.80 -9.90 1.57
N LEU A 137 45.07 -9.90 1.17
CA LEU A 137 45.77 -8.71 0.66
C LEU A 137 46.03 -8.87 -0.83
N ILE A 138 45.54 -7.94 -1.64
CA ILE A 138 45.83 -7.86 -3.08
C ILE A 138 46.89 -6.78 -3.31
N ASN A 139 48.09 -7.19 -3.73
CA ASN A 139 49.23 -6.30 -3.91
C ASN A 139 49.96 -6.57 -5.23
N ASN A 140 49.98 -5.60 -6.15
CA ASN A 140 50.59 -5.70 -7.49
C ASN A 140 49.93 -6.73 -8.43
N ALA A 141 48.72 -7.22 -8.12
CA ALA A 141 47.93 -8.03 -9.06
C ALA A 141 47.09 -7.12 -9.98
N SER A 142 46.94 -7.50 -11.25
CA SER A 142 46.15 -6.71 -12.20
C SER A 142 44.67 -7.10 -12.16
N ASN A 143 44.36 -8.40 -12.03
CA ASN A 143 42.99 -8.92 -12.00
C ASN A 143 42.82 -10.08 -11.00
N VAL A 144 42.01 -9.87 -9.97
CA VAL A 144 41.65 -10.85 -8.95
C VAL A 144 40.14 -11.07 -8.95
N GLU A 145 39.73 -12.32 -9.12
CA GLU A 145 38.32 -12.72 -9.03
C GLU A 145 38.14 -13.63 -7.82
N ILE A 146 37.22 -13.27 -6.92
CA ILE A 146 36.87 -14.08 -5.76
C ILE A 146 35.36 -14.34 -5.83
N SER A 147 34.98 -15.61 -5.82
CA SER A 147 33.58 -15.99 -5.89
C SER A 147 33.18 -17.14 -4.96
N GLY A 148 31.94 -17.14 -4.48
CA GLY A 148 31.37 -18.29 -3.77
C GLY A 148 32.03 -18.59 -2.42
N LEU A 149 32.55 -17.58 -1.71
CA LEU A 149 33.20 -17.74 -0.41
C LEU A 149 32.51 -16.90 0.67
N THR A 150 32.55 -17.38 1.91
CA THR A 150 32.37 -16.53 3.10
C THR A 150 33.74 -16.04 3.57
N ILE A 151 33.88 -14.74 3.83
CA ILE A 151 35.11 -14.08 4.26
C ILE A 151 34.82 -13.36 5.58
N THR A 152 35.42 -13.84 6.68
CA THR A 152 35.06 -13.40 8.02
C THR A 152 36.22 -13.38 9.01
N GLY A 153 36.00 -12.79 10.19
CA GLY A 153 36.97 -12.77 11.28
C GLY A 153 38.31 -12.17 10.89
N GLY A 154 38.35 -11.30 9.89
CA GLY A 154 39.55 -10.56 9.52
C GLY A 154 39.78 -9.40 10.50
N ALA A 155 41.02 -9.16 10.90
CA ALA A 155 41.41 -8.05 11.76
C ALA A 155 42.70 -7.39 11.26
N ALA A 156 42.64 -6.12 10.86
CA ALA A 156 43.78 -5.38 10.32
C ALA A 156 43.61 -3.86 10.45
N ASP A 157 44.57 -3.07 9.96
CA ASP A 157 44.44 -1.60 9.99
C ASP A 157 43.45 -1.09 8.94
N PHE A 158 43.62 -1.53 7.71
CA PHE A 158 42.69 -1.29 6.60
C PHE A 158 41.95 -2.60 6.32
N GLY A 159 40.87 -2.62 5.54
CA GLY A 159 40.42 -3.81 4.79
C GLY A 159 40.34 -5.12 5.59
N GLY A 160 39.69 -5.16 6.76
CA GLY A 160 39.77 -6.29 7.70
C GLY A 160 39.56 -7.64 7.00
N GLY A 161 38.55 -7.73 6.14
CA GLY A 161 38.36 -8.85 5.22
C GLY A 161 39.35 -8.82 4.06
N ILE A 162 39.21 -7.81 3.19
CA ILE A 162 39.99 -7.67 1.95
C ILE A 162 40.59 -6.26 1.85
N GLU A 163 41.87 -6.18 1.49
CA GLU A 163 42.49 -4.93 1.04
C GLU A 163 42.93 -5.05 -0.42
N ASN A 164 42.45 -4.13 -1.26
CA ASN A 164 42.84 -3.98 -2.66
C ASN A 164 43.79 -2.79 -2.83
N GLY A 165 45.10 -3.09 -2.88
CA GLY A 165 46.17 -2.09 -2.91
C GLY A 165 46.50 -1.46 -4.26
N GLY A 166 45.57 -1.48 -5.22
CA GLY A 166 45.71 -0.84 -6.54
C GLY A 166 45.43 -1.75 -7.75
N GLY A 167 44.89 -2.95 -7.54
CA GLY A 167 44.50 -3.88 -8.61
C GLY A 167 43.01 -3.83 -8.95
N THR A 168 42.56 -4.73 -9.83
CA THR A 168 41.12 -4.98 -10.06
C THR A 168 40.66 -6.16 -9.21
N LEU A 169 39.65 -5.96 -8.38
CA LEU A 169 38.96 -6.99 -7.60
C LEU A 169 37.53 -7.16 -8.12
N LEU A 170 37.17 -8.36 -8.55
CA LEU A 170 35.79 -8.78 -8.76
C LEU A 170 35.38 -9.74 -7.63
N LEU A 171 34.54 -9.24 -6.73
CA LEU A 171 33.91 -10.03 -5.67
C LEU A 171 32.50 -10.42 -6.10
N SER A 172 32.24 -11.72 -6.25
CA SER A 172 30.92 -12.20 -6.71
C SER A 172 30.34 -13.33 -5.88
N ASN A 173 29.02 -13.40 -5.71
CA ASN A 173 28.33 -14.49 -5.01
C ASN A 173 28.96 -14.84 -3.64
N SER A 174 29.46 -13.83 -2.93
CA SER A 174 30.28 -13.99 -1.72
C SER A 174 29.67 -13.24 -0.54
N TYR A 175 30.02 -13.67 0.67
CA TYR A 175 29.54 -13.08 1.91
C TYR A 175 30.72 -12.58 2.76
N VAL A 176 30.94 -11.26 2.81
CA VAL A 176 32.01 -10.61 3.59
C VAL A 176 31.40 -10.05 4.87
N HIS A 177 31.68 -10.67 6.02
CA HIS A 177 31.05 -10.25 7.27
C HIS A 177 31.89 -10.43 8.51
N GLY A 178 31.59 -9.69 9.57
CA GLY A 178 32.25 -9.85 10.87
C GLY A 178 33.75 -9.59 10.80
N ASN A 179 34.19 -8.69 9.91
CA ASN A 179 35.59 -8.27 9.80
C ASN A 179 35.77 -6.90 10.44
N GLU A 180 36.95 -6.66 11.00
CA GLU A 180 37.30 -5.47 11.77
C GLU A 180 38.53 -4.76 11.19
N ALA A 181 38.43 -3.44 11.03
CA ALA A 181 39.54 -2.57 10.68
C ALA A 181 39.77 -1.50 11.77
N THR A 182 41.01 -1.24 12.15
CA THR A 182 41.33 -0.16 13.11
C THR A 182 41.26 1.23 12.47
N SER A 183 41.39 1.32 11.15
CA SER A 183 41.33 2.56 10.36
C SER A 183 40.11 2.62 9.45
N SER A 184 40.06 1.85 8.37
CA SER A 184 38.98 1.96 7.37
C SER A 184 38.73 0.67 6.59
N GLY A 185 37.51 0.53 6.05
CA GLY A 185 37.14 -0.63 5.25
C GLY A 185 37.07 -1.90 6.09
N GLY A 186 36.17 -1.97 7.08
CA GLY A 186 36.05 -3.15 7.95
C GLY A 186 35.92 -4.43 7.14
N GLY A 187 35.05 -4.41 6.11
CA GLY A 187 34.92 -5.47 5.13
C GLY A 187 36.00 -5.39 4.04
N VAL A 188 35.95 -4.32 3.24
CA VAL A 188 36.82 -4.13 2.07
C VAL A 188 37.37 -2.71 2.01
N ASP A 189 38.67 -2.58 1.79
CA ASP A 189 39.35 -1.30 1.55
C ASP A 189 39.99 -1.30 0.15
N THR A 190 39.87 -0.20 -0.59
CA THR A 190 40.50 -0.01 -1.90
C THR A 190 41.18 1.35 -2.00
N PHE A 191 42.46 1.33 -2.39
CA PHE A 191 43.28 2.53 -2.54
C PHE A 191 44.19 2.43 -3.79
N ASN A 192 45.05 3.42 -4.01
CA ASN A 192 45.98 3.51 -5.16
C ASN A 192 45.30 3.41 -6.54
N ASN A 193 44.12 4.00 -6.72
CA ASN A 193 43.31 3.89 -7.94
C ASN A 193 42.88 2.46 -8.29
N GLY A 194 42.77 1.57 -7.29
CA GLY A 194 42.22 0.23 -7.48
C GLY A 194 40.78 0.24 -7.97
N THR A 195 40.37 -0.85 -8.62
CA THR A 195 38.99 -1.04 -9.07
C THR A 195 38.37 -2.20 -8.30
N THR A 196 37.18 -2.00 -7.74
CA THR A 196 36.45 -3.03 -7.00
C THR A 196 35.03 -3.15 -7.56
N HIS A 197 34.66 -4.37 -7.96
CA HIS A 197 33.31 -4.74 -8.36
C HIS A 197 32.71 -5.68 -7.32
N VAL A 198 31.56 -5.32 -6.76
CA VAL A 198 30.79 -6.16 -5.84
C VAL A 198 29.51 -6.57 -6.55
N ILE A 199 29.39 -7.85 -6.89
CA ILE A 199 28.29 -8.37 -7.73
C ILE A 199 27.60 -9.53 -7.03
N ALA A 200 26.26 -9.52 -6.94
CA ALA A 200 25.51 -10.63 -6.32
C ALA A 200 26.05 -11.04 -4.93
N SER A 201 26.57 -10.06 -4.16
CA SER A 201 27.33 -10.33 -2.94
C SER A 201 26.76 -9.55 -1.76
N THR A 202 27.13 -9.98 -0.57
CA THR A 202 26.70 -9.33 0.68
C THR A 202 27.90 -8.91 1.49
N ILE A 203 27.95 -7.63 1.87
CA ILE A 203 28.94 -7.09 2.80
C ILE A 203 28.17 -6.63 4.03
N ALA A 204 28.30 -7.35 5.13
CA ALA A 204 27.49 -7.07 6.31
C ALA A 204 28.20 -7.22 7.64
N ASN A 205 27.74 -6.48 8.66
CA ASN A 205 28.25 -6.60 10.03
C ASN A 205 29.78 -6.49 10.12
N ASN A 206 30.38 -5.64 9.30
CA ASN A 206 31.80 -5.31 9.40
C ASN A 206 31.97 -3.98 10.13
N THR A 207 33.09 -3.82 10.82
CA THR A 207 33.34 -2.69 11.72
C THR A 207 34.65 -1.99 11.38
N ALA A 208 34.64 -0.65 11.36
CA ALA A 208 35.86 0.17 11.29
C ALA A 208 35.91 1.18 12.44
N SER A 209 36.98 1.21 13.23
CA SER A 209 37.12 2.12 14.39
C SER A 209 37.86 3.44 14.11
N GLY A 210 38.18 3.73 12.84
CA GLY A 210 38.90 4.93 12.42
C GLY A 210 38.13 5.85 11.49
N GLN A 211 38.67 6.11 10.29
CA GLN A 211 38.22 7.19 9.40
C GLN A 211 36.86 6.92 8.74
N GLY A 212 36.51 5.65 8.48
CA GLY A 212 35.18 5.29 7.98
C GLY A 212 35.10 4.07 7.08
N GLY A 213 33.94 3.84 6.47
CA GLY A 213 33.69 2.71 5.58
C GLY A 213 33.59 1.40 6.35
N GLY A 214 32.66 1.30 7.30
CA GLY A 214 32.48 0.07 8.09
C GLY A 214 32.38 -1.17 7.21
N GLY A 215 31.64 -1.07 6.11
CA GLY A 215 31.60 -2.08 5.05
C GLY A 215 32.71 -1.90 4.02
N LEU A 216 32.66 -0.78 3.28
CA LEU A 216 33.51 -0.47 2.13
C LEU A 216 34.15 0.90 2.28
N ASN A 217 35.47 0.99 2.04
CA ASN A 217 36.19 2.25 1.94
C ASN A 217 36.94 2.38 0.62
N ILE A 218 36.75 3.48 -0.10
CA ILE A 218 37.42 3.79 -1.38
C ILE A 218 38.01 5.20 -1.34
N GLU A 219 39.33 5.29 -1.34
CA GLU A 219 40.07 6.56 -1.33
C GLU A 219 40.34 7.10 -2.75
N SER A 220 40.54 6.20 -3.72
CA SER A 220 40.74 6.53 -5.14
C SER A 220 40.45 5.33 -6.03
N GLY A 221 39.90 5.54 -7.23
CA GLY A 221 39.64 4.49 -8.21
C GLY A 221 38.17 4.29 -8.55
N ILE A 222 37.74 3.05 -8.76
CA ILE A 222 36.38 2.71 -9.22
C ILE A 222 35.72 1.72 -8.26
N LEU A 223 34.49 2.02 -7.84
CA LEU A 223 33.62 1.08 -7.13
C LEU A 223 32.31 0.90 -7.92
N ASN A 224 32.02 -0.35 -8.28
CA ASN A 224 30.75 -0.74 -8.85
C ASN A 224 30.04 -1.74 -7.94
N ILE A 225 28.83 -1.44 -7.53
CA ILE A 225 27.99 -2.32 -6.70
C ILE A 225 26.76 -2.70 -7.51
N ILE A 226 26.58 -3.99 -7.76
CA ILE A 226 25.55 -4.51 -8.66
C ILE A 226 24.85 -5.68 -7.99
N ASN A 227 23.51 -5.70 -7.96
CA ASN A 227 22.74 -6.81 -7.39
C ASN A 227 23.23 -7.23 -5.99
N SER A 228 23.62 -6.29 -5.15
CA SER A 228 24.34 -6.60 -3.90
C SER A 228 23.67 -5.96 -2.70
N THR A 229 23.92 -6.54 -1.54
CA THR A 229 23.40 -6.06 -0.25
C THR A 229 24.55 -5.58 0.64
N ILE A 230 24.47 -4.33 1.11
CA ILE A 230 25.40 -3.76 2.10
C ILE A 230 24.61 -3.47 3.37
N SER A 231 24.81 -4.26 4.44
CA SER A 231 23.91 -4.23 5.58
C SER A 231 24.56 -4.29 6.95
N GLY A 232 24.09 -3.52 7.93
CA GLY A 232 24.52 -3.67 9.31
C GLY A 232 26.00 -3.37 9.56
N ASN A 233 26.70 -2.68 8.65
CA ASN A 233 28.09 -2.31 8.85
C ASN A 233 28.20 -1.06 9.71
N GLU A 234 29.24 -0.98 10.53
CA GLU A 234 29.39 0.07 11.53
C GLU A 234 30.75 0.75 11.48
N THR A 235 30.78 2.05 11.73
CA THR A 235 32.02 2.76 11.99
C THR A 235 31.86 3.87 13.01
N THR A 236 32.93 4.16 13.75
CA THR A 236 33.06 5.40 14.52
C THR A 236 33.32 6.63 13.63
N GLY A 237 33.74 6.38 12.37
CA GLY A 237 33.99 7.37 11.33
C GLY A 237 32.75 7.71 10.49
N HIS A 238 33.01 8.08 9.22
CA HIS A 238 31.98 8.38 8.21
C HIS A 238 31.64 7.16 7.35
N GLY A 239 30.44 7.07 6.78
CA GLY A 239 30.12 6.01 5.82
C GLY A 239 30.02 4.63 6.50
N GLY A 240 28.97 4.40 7.29
CA GLY A 240 28.74 3.10 7.93
C GLY A 240 28.80 1.95 6.92
N GLY A 241 28.02 2.08 5.85
CA GLY A 241 28.05 1.15 4.72
C GLY A 241 29.27 1.41 3.84
N ILE A 242 29.27 2.59 3.18
CA ILE A 242 30.28 2.96 2.19
C ILE A 242 30.81 4.37 2.47
N LEU A 243 32.13 4.49 2.50
CA LEU A 243 32.85 5.76 2.41
C LEU A 243 33.57 5.83 1.07
N ALA A 244 33.26 6.84 0.25
CA ALA A 244 33.89 7.05 -1.04
C ALA A 244 34.33 8.53 -1.20
N PHE A 245 35.62 8.77 -1.35
CA PHE A 245 36.20 10.12 -1.45
C PHE A 245 37.36 10.18 -2.45
N GLY A 246 38.06 11.31 -2.51
CA GLY A 246 39.20 11.50 -3.42
C GLY A 246 38.80 11.53 -4.90
N SER A 247 39.55 10.85 -5.76
CA SER A 247 39.26 10.76 -7.20
C SER A 247 38.49 9.47 -7.52
N THR A 248 37.42 9.19 -6.78
CA THR A 248 36.64 7.95 -6.90
C THR A 248 35.47 8.09 -7.88
N THR A 249 35.19 7.03 -8.64
CA THR A 249 33.95 6.86 -9.39
C THR A 249 33.11 5.76 -8.74
N LEU A 250 31.89 6.11 -8.29
CA LEU A 250 30.94 5.18 -7.68
C LEU A 250 29.71 5.00 -8.57
N THR A 251 29.40 3.74 -8.91
CA THR A 251 28.14 3.35 -9.53
C THR A 251 27.46 2.28 -8.68
N ILE A 252 26.19 2.48 -8.37
CA ILE A 252 25.36 1.52 -7.63
C ILE A 252 24.14 1.19 -8.48
N THR A 253 23.96 -0.09 -8.81
CA THR A 253 22.87 -0.57 -9.65
C THR A 253 22.16 -1.72 -8.95
N ASN A 254 20.83 -1.68 -8.91
CA ASN A 254 20.02 -2.81 -8.44
C ASN A 254 20.47 -3.36 -7.07
N SER A 255 20.79 -2.50 -6.11
CA SER A 255 21.41 -2.90 -4.84
C SER A 255 20.67 -2.33 -3.63
N THR A 256 20.86 -2.93 -2.46
CA THR A 256 20.21 -2.54 -1.20
C THR A 256 21.25 -2.17 -0.15
N ILE A 257 21.17 -0.97 0.41
CA ILE A 257 22.05 -0.44 1.46
C ILE A 257 21.19 -0.04 2.66
N THR A 258 21.25 -0.82 3.75
CA THR A 258 20.31 -0.68 4.88
C THR A 258 20.94 -1.04 6.22
N GLY A 259 20.45 -0.50 7.33
CA GLY A 259 20.90 -0.87 8.68
C GLY A 259 22.34 -0.51 9.00
N ASN A 260 23.04 0.26 8.17
CA ASN A 260 24.43 0.64 8.42
C ASN A 260 24.52 1.87 9.34
N ARG A 261 25.62 2.02 10.07
CA ARG A 261 25.80 3.05 11.11
C ARG A 261 27.14 3.77 11.03
N ALA A 262 27.08 5.10 11.00
CA ALA A 262 28.23 5.99 11.21
C ALA A 262 28.20 6.56 12.64
N ASP A 263 29.31 7.13 13.12
CA ASP A 263 29.42 7.72 14.48
C ASP A 263 28.95 6.72 15.57
N SER A 264 29.32 5.44 15.47
CA SER A 264 28.81 4.40 16.38
C SER A 264 29.24 4.59 17.84
N ASP A 265 30.26 5.40 18.11
CA ASP A 265 30.69 5.78 19.46
C ASP A 265 29.97 7.01 20.02
N GLY A 266 29.19 7.73 19.18
CA GLY A 266 28.41 8.89 19.58
C GLY A 266 29.24 10.10 20.00
N THR A 267 30.50 10.17 19.54
CA THR A 267 31.39 11.30 19.85
C THR A 267 31.07 12.55 19.04
N GLY A 268 30.30 12.40 17.95
CA GLY A 268 29.67 13.48 17.20
C GLY A 268 30.56 14.05 16.10
N GLY A 269 29.93 14.34 14.95
CA GLY A 269 30.55 15.02 13.81
C GLY A 269 30.71 14.16 12.56
N GLN A 270 30.41 12.86 12.65
CA GLN A 270 30.43 11.93 11.53
C GLN A 270 29.02 11.65 10.99
N PHE A 271 28.95 11.29 9.71
CA PHE A 271 27.70 11.27 8.93
C PHE A 271 27.74 10.20 7.85
N GLY A 272 26.57 9.92 7.28
CA GLY A 272 26.37 8.97 6.20
C GLY A 272 26.38 7.55 6.74
N GLY A 273 25.35 7.17 7.48
CA GLY A 273 25.17 5.81 7.95
C GLY A 273 25.20 4.82 6.80
N GLY A 274 24.46 5.08 5.73
CA GLY A 274 24.50 4.28 4.51
C GLY A 274 25.69 4.65 3.64
N LEU A 275 25.68 5.88 3.14
CA LEU A 275 26.65 6.42 2.20
C LEU A 275 27.24 7.74 2.70
N ASN A 276 28.57 7.85 2.71
CA ASN A 276 29.24 9.15 2.76
C ASN A 276 30.05 9.35 1.49
N LEU A 277 29.68 10.37 0.71
CA LEU A 277 30.23 10.62 -0.60
C LEU A 277 30.97 11.96 -0.60
N GLY A 278 32.27 11.94 -0.87
CA GLY A 278 33.09 13.12 -1.15
C GLY A 278 33.12 13.49 -2.63
N VAL A 279 32.44 12.72 -3.49
CA VAL A 279 32.45 12.81 -4.96
C VAL A 279 31.06 12.54 -5.55
N PRO A 280 30.78 13.00 -6.79
CA PRO A 280 29.58 12.59 -7.50
C PRO A 280 29.54 11.08 -7.79
N ALA A 281 28.40 10.45 -7.49
CA ALA A 281 28.09 9.06 -7.75
C ALA A 281 26.88 8.93 -8.70
N THR A 282 26.75 7.77 -9.32
CA THR A 282 25.56 7.39 -10.09
C THR A 282 24.83 6.26 -9.39
N MET A 283 23.51 6.36 -9.25
CA MET A 283 22.71 5.28 -8.68
C MET A 283 21.46 4.99 -9.51
N HIS A 284 21.20 3.71 -9.75
CA HIS A 284 20.03 3.23 -10.48
C HIS A 284 19.36 2.06 -9.79
N ASN A 285 18.03 2.02 -9.80
CA ASN A 285 17.24 0.90 -9.27
C ASN A 285 17.69 0.44 -7.88
N SER A 286 18.16 1.33 -7.01
CA SER A 286 18.77 0.94 -5.73
C SER A 286 18.08 1.57 -4.53
N ILE A 287 18.18 0.90 -3.39
CA ILE A 287 17.58 1.32 -2.12
C ILE A 287 18.68 1.75 -1.16
N VAL A 288 18.56 2.95 -0.58
CA VAL A 288 19.33 3.40 0.59
C VAL A 288 18.35 3.86 1.65
N ALA A 289 18.05 2.99 2.63
CA ALA A 289 17.02 3.26 3.63
C ALA A 289 17.32 2.59 4.97
N GLY A 290 16.95 3.26 6.06
CA GLY A 290 17.08 2.72 7.41
C GLY A 290 18.54 2.65 7.86
N ASN A 291 19.37 3.59 7.44
CA ASN A 291 20.72 3.75 7.95
C ASN A 291 20.78 4.89 8.97
N PHE A 292 21.76 4.84 9.87
CA PHE A 292 21.77 5.68 11.07
C PHE A 292 23.10 6.37 11.32
N ARG A 293 23.06 7.46 12.10
CA ARG A 293 24.23 8.02 12.77
C ARG A 293 24.06 8.02 14.28
N GLY A 294 25.17 7.89 15.00
CA GLY A 294 25.18 7.89 16.45
C GLY A 294 24.73 6.54 17.04
N THR A 295 24.63 6.51 18.36
CA THR A 295 24.12 5.36 19.12
C THR A 295 22.60 5.22 19.10
N GLY A 296 21.90 6.21 18.53
CA GLY A 296 20.43 6.27 18.47
C GLY A 296 19.85 5.85 17.13
N THR A 297 18.62 6.32 16.87
CA THR A 297 17.84 6.03 15.65
C THR A 297 17.82 7.22 14.69
N THR A 298 18.81 8.11 14.74
CA THR A 298 18.87 9.28 13.85
C THR A 298 19.16 8.80 12.44
N SER A 299 18.19 8.96 11.52
CA SER A 299 18.34 8.59 10.13
C SER A 299 19.47 9.36 9.45
N ASP A 300 20.31 8.64 8.72
CA ASP A 300 21.40 9.19 7.93
C ASP A 300 21.71 8.26 6.75
N ASP A 301 20.84 8.29 5.74
CA ASP A 301 20.93 7.41 4.58
C ASP A 301 22.12 7.81 3.69
N VAL A 302 22.18 9.08 3.29
CA VAL A 302 23.24 9.63 2.45
C VAL A 302 23.70 11.00 2.94
N SER A 303 25.01 11.17 3.10
CA SER A 303 25.62 12.43 3.50
C SER A 303 26.44 13.09 2.40
N GLY A 304 26.37 14.44 2.40
CA GLY A 304 27.13 15.40 1.60
C GLY A 304 26.29 16.13 0.52
N PRO A 305 26.65 17.38 0.13
CA PRO A 305 25.84 18.20 -0.75
C PRO A 305 26.03 17.82 -2.22
N THR A 306 24.93 17.49 -2.93
CA THR A 306 24.89 17.22 -4.39
C THR A 306 25.80 16.07 -4.86
N ASN A 307 25.69 14.93 -4.19
CA ASN A 307 26.58 13.79 -4.40
C ASN A 307 26.06 12.76 -5.39
N PHE A 308 24.78 12.79 -5.74
CA PHE A 308 24.30 12.04 -6.90
C PHE A 308 24.22 12.93 -8.13
N ASN A 309 24.74 12.43 -9.25
CA ASN A 309 24.62 13.15 -10.51
C ASN A 309 23.19 13.08 -11.07
N ALA A 310 22.91 13.95 -12.04
CA ALA A 310 21.59 14.05 -12.69
C ALA A 310 21.18 12.80 -13.51
N ALA A 311 22.07 11.82 -13.70
CA ALA A 311 21.71 10.56 -14.34
C ALA A 311 21.06 9.57 -13.35
N SER A 312 21.20 9.80 -12.04
CA SER A 312 20.66 8.90 -11.02
C SER A 312 19.14 8.86 -11.06
N SER A 313 18.57 7.66 -11.10
CA SER A 313 17.16 7.44 -11.47
C SER A 313 16.58 6.17 -10.85
N PHE A 314 15.26 6.16 -10.59
CA PHE A 314 14.54 4.97 -10.10
C PHE A 314 15.13 4.42 -8.79
N ASN A 315 15.46 5.28 -7.83
CA ASN A 315 15.99 4.87 -6.54
C ASN A 315 14.99 5.11 -5.42
N VAL A 316 15.13 4.39 -4.30
CA VAL A 316 14.41 4.68 -3.07
C VAL A 316 15.40 5.16 -2.01
N ILE A 317 15.16 6.35 -1.48
CA ILE A 317 15.84 6.88 -0.29
C ILE A 317 14.85 6.94 0.87
N GLY A 318 15.23 6.35 2.02
CA GLY A 318 14.38 6.31 3.20
C GLY A 318 14.10 7.68 3.81
N ASP A 319 15.10 8.55 3.87
CA ASP A 319 15.02 9.87 4.48
C ASP A 319 15.25 11.05 3.52
N ALA A 320 14.29 11.98 3.45
CA ALA A 320 14.39 13.15 2.59
C ALA A 320 15.46 14.16 3.04
N GLY A 321 15.74 14.25 4.34
CA GLY A 321 16.76 15.14 4.89
C GLY A 321 18.19 14.72 4.53
N THR A 322 18.39 13.44 4.23
CA THR A 322 19.69 12.81 3.95
C THR A 322 19.69 12.10 2.60
N ALA A 323 19.09 12.73 1.59
CA ALA A 323 18.94 12.15 0.24
C ALA A 323 20.10 12.37 -0.74
N GLY A 324 21.22 12.95 -0.28
CA GLY A 324 22.40 13.14 -1.12
C GLY A 324 22.18 14.01 -2.37
N GLY A 325 21.13 14.84 -2.38
CA GLY A 325 20.73 15.68 -3.52
C GLY A 325 19.69 15.06 -4.46
N LEU A 326 19.25 13.82 -4.24
CA LEU A 326 18.09 13.27 -4.94
C LEU A 326 16.80 13.94 -4.46
N THR A 327 15.85 14.12 -5.38
CA THR A 327 14.56 14.74 -5.10
C THR A 327 13.45 13.79 -5.53
N ASP A 328 12.39 13.73 -4.72
CA ASP A 328 11.21 12.91 -5.00
C ASP A 328 10.57 13.28 -6.34
N GLY A 329 10.19 12.27 -7.13
CA GLY A 329 9.59 12.41 -8.46
C GLY A 329 10.57 12.80 -9.58
N VAL A 330 11.77 13.31 -9.28
CA VAL A 330 12.78 13.65 -10.29
C VAL A 330 13.50 12.38 -10.73
N ASN A 331 13.53 12.11 -12.04
CA ASN A 331 14.04 10.86 -12.63
C ASN A 331 13.44 9.59 -12.00
N ASN A 332 12.19 9.67 -11.52
CA ASN A 332 11.50 8.60 -10.81
C ASN A 332 12.20 8.14 -9.53
N ASN A 333 13.01 9.00 -8.90
CA ASN A 333 13.49 8.73 -7.55
C ASN A 333 12.33 8.91 -6.55
N ILE A 334 12.30 8.06 -5.54
CA ILE A 334 11.33 8.05 -4.45
C ILE A 334 12.11 8.41 -3.19
N VAL A 335 11.78 9.53 -2.55
CA VAL A 335 12.59 10.10 -1.46
C VAL A 335 11.72 10.48 -0.27
N GLY A 336 12.03 9.95 0.91
CA GLY A 336 11.26 10.21 2.13
C GLY A 336 9.79 9.81 1.99
N ASN A 337 8.89 10.39 2.80
CA ASN A 337 7.45 10.23 2.60
C ASN A 337 6.91 11.33 1.68
N SER A 338 7.00 11.10 0.37
CA SER A 338 6.59 12.06 -0.68
C SER A 338 7.40 13.37 -0.64
N GLY A 339 8.72 13.24 -0.59
CA GLY A 339 9.66 14.36 -0.55
C GLY A 339 9.88 15.00 0.83
N THR A 340 9.23 14.49 1.88
CA THR A 340 9.38 15.03 3.24
C THR A 340 9.65 13.95 4.27
N GLY A 341 10.40 14.30 5.32
CA GLY A 341 10.67 13.43 6.47
C GLY A 341 11.28 12.06 6.11
N THR A 342 11.12 11.11 7.03
CA THR A 342 11.62 9.75 6.90
C THR A 342 10.46 8.79 6.62
N ARG A 343 10.58 7.95 5.60
CA ARG A 343 9.70 6.80 5.38
C ARG A 343 10.16 5.64 6.26
N THR A 344 9.23 5.02 6.98
CA THR A 344 9.52 3.87 7.85
C THR A 344 10.15 2.73 7.05
N THR A 345 11.30 2.22 7.49
CA THR A 345 12.06 1.18 6.76
C THR A 345 11.23 -0.08 6.49
N SER A 346 10.37 -0.49 7.42
CA SER A 346 9.48 -1.65 7.25
C SER A 346 8.44 -1.48 6.15
N SER A 347 8.15 -0.25 5.71
CA SER A 347 7.31 0.01 4.53
C SER A 347 8.09 -0.10 3.22
N ILE A 348 9.43 -0.25 3.27
CA ILE A 348 10.29 -0.39 2.09
C ILE A 348 10.83 -1.82 1.99
N LEU A 349 11.32 -2.37 3.11
CA LEU A 349 12.09 -3.62 3.20
C LEU A 349 11.65 -4.45 4.41
N ASN A 350 11.83 -5.77 4.32
CA ASN A 350 12.01 -6.61 5.51
C ASN A 350 13.37 -6.29 6.14
N THR A 351 13.38 -5.77 7.37
CA THR A 351 14.59 -5.30 8.05
C THR A 351 15.53 -6.41 8.52
N THR A 352 15.11 -7.68 8.41
CA THR A 352 15.95 -8.82 8.79
C THR A 352 16.83 -9.25 7.62
N LEU A 353 18.15 -9.27 7.84
CA LEU A 353 19.09 -9.89 6.90
C LEU A 353 19.00 -11.41 7.06
N GLN A 354 18.67 -12.12 6.00
CA GLN A 354 18.47 -13.57 6.07
C GLN A 354 18.93 -14.25 4.78
N ASN A 355 19.19 -15.56 4.87
CA ASN A 355 19.49 -16.37 3.71
C ASN A 355 18.20 -16.70 2.96
N ILE A 356 18.16 -16.28 1.70
CA ILE A 356 17.01 -16.40 0.82
C ILE A 356 17.45 -17.12 -0.44
N ASN A 357 17.16 -18.42 -0.49
CA ASN A 357 17.41 -19.28 -1.65
C ASN A 357 18.84 -19.15 -2.23
N GLY A 358 19.85 -19.03 -1.36
CA GLY A 358 21.26 -19.00 -1.75
C GLY A 358 21.91 -17.62 -1.76
N ALA A 359 21.26 -16.58 -1.22
CA ALA A 359 21.86 -15.27 -0.99
C ALA A 359 21.43 -14.64 0.34
N MET A 360 22.36 -13.98 1.04
CA MET A 360 22.05 -13.18 2.23
C MET A 360 21.53 -11.80 1.84
N LEU A 361 20.24 -11.50 1.98
CA LEU A 361 19.67 -10.22 1.55
C LEU A 361 18.44 -9.79 2.37
N HIS A 362 17.95 -8.58 2.10
CA HIS A 362 16.68 -8.06 2.61
C HIS A 362 15.60 -8.13 1.52
N GLN A 363 14.46 -8.75 1.84
CA GLN A 363 13.31 -8.78 0.92
C GLN A 363 12.67 -7.39 0.84
N ILE A 364 12.02 -7.13 -0.28
CA ILE A 364 11.14 -5.99 -0.47
C ILE A 364 9.72 -6.47 -0.16
N SER A 365 8.91 -5.65 0.52
CA SER A 365 7.49 -5.93 0.70
C SER A 365 6.70 -5.61 -0.57
N PHE A 366 5.62 -6.32 -0.89
CA PHE A 366 4.77 -6.00 -2.06
C PHE A 366 4.05 -4.64 -1.92
N THR A 367 3.90 -4.09 -0.71
CA THR A 367 3.41 -2.72 -0.50
C THR A 367 4.49 -1.67 -0.65
N SER A 368 5.75 -2.10 -0.84
CA SER A 368 6.88 -1.21 -0.94
C SER A 368 6.77 -0.32 -2.16
N PRO A 369 7.14 0.96 -2.06
CA PRO A 369 7.29 1.82 -3.22
C PRO A 369 8.37 1.33 -4.20
N ALA A 370 9.21 0.37 -3.80
CA ALA A 370 10.21 -0.24 -4.67
C ALA A 370 9.64 -1.29 -5.65
N TYR A 371 8.47 -1.84 -5.37
CA TYR A 371 7.86 -2.92 -6.15
C TYR A 371 7.37 -2.42 -7.51
N ASN A 372 7.80 -3.09 -8.59
CA ASN A 372 7.57 -2.82 -10.01
C ASN A 372 7.82 -1.36 -10.44
N ASN A 373 8.65 -0.64 -9.70
CA ASN A 373 8.90 0.80 -9.91
C ASN A 373 10.31 1.10 -10.42
N GLY A 374 11.10 0.08 -10.73
CA GLY A 374 12.42 0.24 -11.34
C GLY A 374 12.37 0.43 -12.85
N SER A 375 13.55 0.58 -13.46
CA SER A 375 13.71 0.67 -14.91
C SER A 375 14.56 -0.45 -15.46
N ASN A 376 13.95 -1.23 -16.34
CA ASN A 376 14.58 -2.30 -17.10
C ASN A 376 15.81 -1.83 -17.88
N ALA A 377 15.83 -0.58 -18.35
CA ALA A 377 16.88 -0.06 -19.23
C ALA A 377 18.21 0.17 -18.50
N VAL A 378 18.14 0.54 -17.22
CA VAL A 378 19.32 0.81 -16.37
C VAL A 378 19.70 -0.40 -15.51
N SER A 379 18.99 -1.52 -15.64
CA SER A 379 19.31 -2.78 -14.97
C SER A 379 20.37 -3.57 -15.72
N VAL A 380 21.61 -3.11 -15.58
CA VAL A 380 22.78 -3.61 -16.30
C VAL A 380 23.97 -3.84 -15.38
N ASP A 381 24.88 -4.71 -15.80
CA ASP A 381 26.17 -4.95 -15.16
C ASP A 381 27.19 -3.85 -15.49
N GLN A 382 28.44 -3.99 -15.00
CA GLN A 382 29.54 -3.06 -15.21
C GLN A 382 29.93 -2.89 -16.69
N ASN A 383 29.52 -3.81 -17.56
CA ASN A 383 29.77 -3.79 -19.00
C ASN A 383 28.54 -3.33 -19.79
N SER A 384 27.54 -2.75 -19.12
CA SER A 384 26.25 -2.35 -19.70
C SER A 384 25.44 -3.52 -20.30
N THR A 385 25.67 -4.74 -19.83
CA THR A 385 24.89 -5.93 -20.22
C THR A 385 23.70 -6.08 -19.28
N ARG A 386 22.51 -6.34 -19.82
CA ARG A 386 21.29 -6.53 -19.01
C ARG A 386 21.45 -7.67 -18.02
N LEU A 387 21.12 -7.41 -16.76
CA LEU A 387 21.11 -8.40 -15.71
C LEU A 387 20.02 -9.45 -15.96
N GLN A 388 20.40 -10.72 -15.89
CA GLN A 388 19.47 -11.84 -16.09
C GLN A 388 18.76 -12.23 -14.80
N PHE A 389 19.47 -12.13 -13.67
CA PHE A 389 19.00 -12.58 -12.36
C PHE A 389 19.14 -11.45 -11.33
N ASP A 390 18.36 -11.53 -10.25
CA ASP A 390 18.60 -10.71 -9.06
C ASP A 390 19.76 -11.26 -8.22
N GLN A 391 19.95 -10.75 -6.99
CA GLN A 391 21.06 -11.17 -6.14
C GLN A 391 21.11 -12.69 -5.86
N ARG A 392 19.98 -13.39 -5.89
CA ARG A 392 19.92 -14.84 -5.62
C ARG A 392 20.52 -15.67 -6.76
N GLY A 393 20.73 -15.07 -7.94
CA GLY A 393 21.24 -15.75 -9.12
C GLY A 393 20.20 -16.63 -9.81
N GLY A 394 20.64 -17.50 -10.73
CA GLY A 394 19.74 -18.40 -11.46
C GLY A 394 18.99 -19.33 -10.50
N PRO A 395 17.64 -19.36 -10.54
CA PRO A 395 16.73 -19.06 -11.65
C PRO A 395 15.94 -17.75 -11.44
N PHE A 396 16.30 -16.95 -10.45
CA PHE A 396 15.52 -15.81 -9.97
C PHE A 396 15.71 -14.64 -10.93
N ALA A 397 14.86 -14.57 -11.97
CA ALA A 397 14.98 -13.59 -13.03
C ALA A 397 14.93 -12.17 -12.47
N ARG A 398 15.76 -11.28 -13.02
CA ARG A 398 15.84 -9.87 -12.58
C ARG A 398 14.59 -9.06 -12.93
N VAL A 399 13.77 -9.55 -13.85
CA VAL A 399 12.56 -8.86 -14.31
C VAL A 399 11.42 -9.84 -14.31
N MET A 400 10.56 -9.70 -13.31
CA MET A 400 9.30 -10.42 -13.20
C MET A 400 8.15 -9.45 -13.52
N ASN A 401 7.04 -9.95 -14.05
CA ASN A 401 5.85 -9.15 -14.37
C ASN A 401 6.05 -7.92 -15.28
N GLY A 402 7.17 -7.84 -16.00
CA GLY A 402 7.44 -6.82 -17.03
C GLY A 402 8.31 -5.66 -16.58
N THR A 403 8.48 -5.40 -15.28
CA THR A 403 9.29 -4.29 -14.75
C THR A 403 10.14 -4.76 -13.58
N VAL A 404 11.41 -4.37 -13.56
CA VAL A 404 12.33 -4.65 -12.45
C VAL A 404 11.92 -3.91 -11.17
N ASP A 405 12.09 -4.55 -10.02
CA ASP A 405 12.00 -3.91 -8.71
C ASP A 405 13.24 -3.06 -8.41
N ILE A 406 13.07 -2.02 -7.61
CA ILE A 406 14.20 -1.24 -7.08
C ILE A 406 14.83 -2.03 -5.94
N GLY A 407 16.15 -2.25 -5.94
CA GLY A 407 16.90 -2.94 -4.89
C GLY A 407 17.56 -4.23 -5.38
N ALA A 408 18.18 -4.98 -4.45
CA ALA A 408 18.90 -6.23 -4.75
C ALA A 408 18.00 -7.45 -5.03
N TYR A 409 16.73 -7.35 -4.65
CA TYR A 409 15.75 -8.42 -4.72
C TYR A 409 14.68 -8.12 -5.77
N GLU A 410 14.22 -9.16 -6.45
CA GLU A 410 13.03 -9.13 -7.31
C GLU A 410 11.91 -9.97 -6.69
N ILE A 411 10.78 -9.36 -6.39
CA ILE A 411 9.58 -10.02 -5.87
C ILE A 411 9.06 -11.00 -6.93
N ILE A 412 8.78 -12.23 -6.50
CA ILE A 412 8.14 -13.21 -7.37
C ILE A 412 6.67 -13.32 -7.02
N VAL A 413 5.84 -13.02 -8.01
CA VAL A 413 4.40 -13.21 -7.93
C VAL A 413 4.00 -14.53 -8.58
N LEU A 414 3.25 -15.35 -7.85
CA LEU A 414 2.64 -16.55 -8.39
C LEU A 414 1.35 -16.18 -9.13
N ALA A 415 1.32 -16.40 -10.44
CA ALA A 415 0.19 -16.10 -11.30
C ALA A 415 -0.73 -17.32 -11.48
N VAL A 416 -1.90 -17.31 -10.82
CA VAL A 416 -2.89 -18.39 -10.96
C VAL A 416 -3.51 -18.33 -12.36
N ASN A 417 -3.32 -19.37 -13.16
CA ASN A 417 -3.72 -19.35 -14.58
C ASN A 417 -4.72 -20.46 -14.96
N THR A 418 -5.27 -21.16 -13.96
CA THR A 418 -6.35 -22.14 -14.14
C THR A 418 -7.37 -22.02 -13.01
N LEU A 419 -8.64 -22.31 -13.32
CA LEU A 419 -9.72 -22.42 -12.33
C LEU A 419 -9.80 -23.82 -11.71
N GLN A 420 -8.96 -24.76 -12.15
CA GLN A 420 -8.96 -26.13 -11.63
C GLN A 420 -8.26 -26.20 -10.27
N ASP A 421 -8.74 -27.08 -9.40
CA ASP A 421 -8.09 -27.41 -8.12
C ASP A 421 -7.12 -28.58 -8.30
N GLU A 422 -5.86 -28.28 -8.63
CA GLU A 422 -4.84 -29.25 -9.04
C GLU A 422 -3.69 -29.36 -8.02
N THR A 423 -2.89 -30.43 -8.11
CA THR A 423 -1.73 -30.65 -7.22
C THR A 423 -0.43 -30.99 -7.94
N THR A 424 -0.45 -31.26 -9.24
CA THR A 424 0.71 -31.78 -10.00
C THR A 424 0.72 -31.42 -11.49
N ASN A 425 -0.10 -30.48 -11.96
CA ASN A 425 -0.14 -30.15 -13.38
C ASN A 425 1.05 -29.25 -13.74
N ALA A 426 1.84 -29.63 -14.74
CA ALA A 426 3.04 -28.88 -15.14
C ALA A 426 2.76 -27.77 -16.16
N ASP A 427 1.58 -27.77 -16.77
CA ASP A 427 1.20 -26.84 -17.84
C ASP A 427 0.37 -25.65 -17.31
N THR A 428 -0.17 -25.74 -16.10
CA THR A 428 -0.97 -24.73 -15.40
C THR A 428 -0.46 -24.51 -13.96
N LEU A 429 -0.86 -23.40 -13.35
CA LEU A 429 -0.65 -23.11 -11.93
C LEU A 429 -2.01 -22.80 -11.30
N SER A 430 -2.54 -23.75 -10.54
CA SER A 430 -3.76 -23.57 -9.74
C SER A 430 -3.51 -22.75 -8.48
N LEU A 431 -4.58 -22.26 -7.84
CA LEU A 431 -4.49 -21.58 -6.55
C LEU A 431 -3.87 -22.48 -5.46
N ARG A 432 -4.21 -23.78 -5.46
CA ARG A 432 -3.64 -24.73 -4.49
C ARG A 432 -2.14 -24.91 -4.69
N GLU A 433 -1.69 -25.07 -5.93
CA GLU A 433 -0.26 -25.17 -6.23
C GLU A 433 0.46 -23.87 -5.88
N ALA A 434 -0.15 -22.72 -6.14
CA ALA A 434 0.41 -21.43 -5.78
C ALA A 434 0.59 -21.29 -4.25
N ILE A 435 -0.45 -21.63 -3.47
CA ILE A 435 -0.37 -21.62 -2.00
C ILE A 435 0.65 -22.65 -1.50
N ALA A 436 0.72 -23.82 -2.11
CA ALA A 436 1.73 -24.82 -1.75
C ALA A 436 3.15 -24.28 -1.96
N VAL A 437 3.41 -23.60 -3.08
CA VAL A 437 4.71 -22.96 -3.35
C VAL A 437 5.01 -21.86 -2.31
N ALA A 438 4.04 -20.97 -2.05
CA ALA A 438 4.14 -19.92 -1.04
C ALA A 438 4.50 -20.47 0.36
N ASN A 439 3.88 -21.57 0.75
CA ASN A 439 4.14 -22.20 2.05
C ASN A 439 5.56 -22.78 2.19
N PHE A 440 6.20 -23.17 1.09
CA PHE A 440 7.53 -23.81 1.13
C PHE A 440 8.69 -22.82 0.92
N ALA A 441 8.41 -21.67 0.34
CA ALA A 441 9.44 -20.69 -0.01
C ALA A 441 8.95 -19.28 0.35
N PRO A 442 9.59 -18.63 1.34
CA PRO A 442 9.21 -17.28 1.81
C PRO A 442 9.38 -16.18 0.75
N ASP A 443 9.84 -16.54 -0.44
CA ASP A 443 9.97 -15.67 -1.62
C ASP A 443 8.69 -15.53 -2.44
N PHE A 444 7.67 -16.34 -2.14
CA PHE A 444 6.41 -16.34 -2.87
C PHE A 444 5.27 -15.99 -1.93
N ASP A 445 5.41 -14.87 -1.22
CA ASP A 445 4.41 -14.34 -0.30
C ASP A 445 3.27 -13.60 -1.02
N HIS A 446 3.26 -13.57 -2.36
CA HIS A 446 2.19 -12.95 -3.15
C HIS A 446 1.68 -13.85 -4.26
N ILE A 447 0.38 -14.17 -4.19
CA ILE A 447 -0.39 -14.83 -5.23
C ILE A 447 -1.33 -13.79 -5.83
N SER A 448 -1.24 -13.59 -7.15
CA SER A 448 -2.15 -12.69 -7.85
C SER A 448 -2.35 -13.12 -9.30
N ASN A 449 -2.93 -12.24 -10.11
CA ASN A 449 -3.07 -12.43 -11.55
C ASN A 449 -3.85 -13.70 -11.95
N PHE A 450 -5.12 -13.75 -11.55
CA PHE A 450 -6.09 -14.75 -12.01
C PHE A 450 -6.48 -14.60 -13.49
N ASN A 451 -5.90 -13.65 -14.23
CA ASN A 451 -6.30 -13.30 -15.60
C ASN A 451 -6.04 -14.43 -16.61
N GLY A 452 -5.12 -15.36 -16.32
CA GLY A 452 -4.96 -16.58 -17.12
C GLY A 452 -6.14 -17.56 -16.99
N ALA A 453 -6.84 -17.51 -15.85
CA ALA A 453 -7.98 -18.38 -15.53
C ALA A 453 -9.33 -17.83 -16.04
N GLY A 454 -9.45 -16.50 -16.23
CA GLY A 454 -10.71 -15.82 -16.58
C GLY A 454 -11.63 -15.62 -15.38
N SER A 455 -12.87 -15.17 -15.59
CA SER A 455 -13.92 -15.13 -14.55
C SER A 455 -14.52 -16.52 -14.33
N GLY A 456 -14.77 -16.92 -13.09
CA GLY A 456 -15.42 -18.21 -12.81
C GLY A 456 -15.19 -18.75 -11.41
N THR A 457 -15.46 -20.04 -11.25
CA THR A 457 -15.41 -20.73 -9.95
C THR A 457 -14.25 -21.71 -9.89
N ILE A 458 -13.45 -21.60 -8.84
CA ILE A 458 -12.49 -22.62 -8.40
C ILE A 458 -13.22 -23.57 -7.45
N ASN A 459 -13.60 -24.73 -7.96
CA ASN A 459 -14.24 -25.78 -7.19
C ASN A 459 -13.18 -26.59 -6.43
N LEU A 460 -13.13 -26.49 -5.10
CA LEU A 460 -12.20 -27.26 -4.30
C LEU A 460 -12.61 -28.73 -4.30
N THR A 461 -11.72 -29.59 -4.78
CA THR A 461 -11.90 -31.06 -4.84
C THR A 461 -10.91 -31.79 -3.95
N GLN A 462 -9.86 -31.10 -3.47
CA GLN A 462 -8.80 -31.68 -2.64
C GLN A 462 -8.87 -31.20 -1.18
N GLY A 463 -10.04 -30.71 -0.74
CA GLY A 463 -10.27 -30.18 0.61
C GLY A 463 -9.76 -28.74 0.80
N GLN A 464 -9.56 -28.34 2.05
CA GLN A 464 -9.19 -26.96 2.40
C GLN A 464 -7.83 -26.52 1.84
N LEU A 465 -7.64 -25.21 1.70
CA LEU A 465 -6.39 -24.55 1.36
C LEU A 465 -5.67 -24.13 2.64
N LEU A 466 -4.54 -24.77 2.93
CA LEU A 466 -3.72 -24.49 4.12
C LEU A 466 -2.70 -23.40 3.84
N ILE A 467 -2.62 -22.38 4.69
CA ILE A 467 -1.63 -21.30 4.64
C ILE A 467 -0.71 -21.43 5.86
N ASN A 468 0.58 -21.69 5.62
CA ASN A 468 1.62 -21.92 6.63
C ASN A 468 2.77 -20.90 6.58
N GLY A 469 2.69 -19.91 5.69
CA GLY A 469 3.61 -18.78 5.60
C GLY A 469 2.84 -17.48 5.45
N ASN A 470 3.52 -16.36 5.70
CA ASN A 470 2.95 -15.04 5.42
C ASN A 470 2.59 -14.97 3.93
N LEU A 471 1.37 -14.52 3.63
CA LEU A 471 0.83 -14.65 2.29
C LEU A 471 -0.21 -13.58 2.00
N LYS A 472 -0.10 -12.96 0.83
CA LYS A 472 -1.15 -12.17 0.20
C LYS A 472 -1.76 -12.90 -0.97
N ILE A 473 -3.09 -12.92 -1.03
CA ILE A 473 -3.86 -13.44 -2.16
C ILE A 473 -4.69 -12.31 -2.75
N SER A 474 -4.40 -11.91 -3.98
CA SER A 474 -5.09 -10.81 -4.68
C SER A 474 -5.91 -11.31 -5.85
N GLY A 475 -7.22 -11.43 -5.62
CA GLY A 475 -8.23 -11.69 -6.63
C GLY A 475 -8.59 -10.45 -7.45
N PRO A 476 -9.22 -10.64 -8.63
CA PRO A 476 -9.62 -9.56 -9.52
C PRO A 476 -10.93 -8.85 -9.11
N GLY A 477 -11.62 -9.34 -8.08
CA GLY A 477 -12.95 -8.88 -7.66
C GLY A 477 -13.82 -10.04 -7.21
N ALA A 478 -14.58 -9.87 -6.12
CA ALA A 478 -15.42 -10.95 -5.58
C ALA A 478 -16.60 -11.32 -6.50
N ASP A 479 -16.98 -10.44 -7.41
CA ASP A 479 -17.92 -10.69 -8.50
C ASP A 479 -17.30 -11.46 -9.69
N VAL A 480 -15.97 -11.62 -9.70
CA VAL A 480 -15.21 -12.20 -10.82
C VAL A 480 -14.73 -13.62 -10.51
N ILE A 481 -14.13 -13.85 -9.33
CA ILE A 481 -13.61 -15.17 -8.92
C ILE A 481 -14.34 -15.66 -7.67
N THR A 482 -14.94 -16.84 -7.79
CA THR A 482 -15.50 -17.61 -6.67
C THR A 482 -14.58 -18.76 -6.32
N ILE A 483 -14.36 -19.01 -5.03
CA ILE A 483 -13.78 -20.23 -4.49
C ILE A 483 -14.90 -20.97 -3.76
N ASP A 484 -15.23 -22.16 -4.24
CA ASP A 484 -16.36 -22.95 -3.76
C ASP A 484 -15.87 -24.29 -3.20
N ALA A 485 -16.07 -24.54 -1.90
CA ALA A 485 -15.75 -25.81 -1.26
C ALA A 485 -16.84 -26.89 -1.44
N GLN A 486 -17.99 -26.54 -2.02
CA GLN A 486 -19.07 -27.46 -2.40
C GLN A 486 -19.62 -28.30 -1.23
N GLY A 487 -19.53 -27.80 -0.01
CA GLY A 487 -19.92 -28.45 1.24
C GLY A 487 -18.98 -29.57 1.70
N ASN A 488 -17.77 -29.67 1.13
CA ASN A 488 -16.87 -30.80 1.42
C ASN A 488 -15.80 -30.50 2.46
N SER A 489 -15.51 -29.23 2.73
CA SER A 489 -14.50 -28.81 3.68
C SER A 489 -14.65 -27.33 4.03
N ARG A 490 -13.88 -26.88 5.02
CA ARG A 490 -13.47 -25.47 5.12
C ARG A 490 -12.78 -25.01 3.84
N ILE A 491 -12.82 -23.72 3.53
CA ILE A 491 -12.09 -23.15 2.39
C ILE A 491 -10.63 -22.87 2.75
N PHE A 492 -10.36 -22.04 3.77
CA PHE A 492 -9.01 -21.64 4.19
C PHE A 492 -8.73 -21.94 5.66
N LEU A 493 -7.52 -22.41 5.95
CA LEU A 493 -6.95 -22.46 7.30
C LEU A 493 -5.66 -21.64 7.33
N VAL A 494 -5.63 -20.56 8.11
CA VAL A 494 -4.44 -19.75 8.35
C VAL A 494 -3.72 -20.26 9.61
N GLY A 495 -2.45 -20.61 9.45
CA GLY A 495 -1.58 -21.06 10.54
C GLY A 495 -1.27 -20.00 11.60
N ASP A 496 -0.66 -20.44 12.69
CA ASP A 496 -0.38 -19.62 13.88
C ASP A 496 0.72 -18.58 13.64
N GLY A 497 0.53 -17.36 14.12
CA GLY A 497 1.53 -16.28 14.06
C GLY A 497 1.84 -15.75 12.65
N LEU A 498 0.99 -16.05 11.67
CA LEU A 498 1.15 -15.59 10.28
C LEU A 498 0.49 -14.24 10.05
N THR A 499 1.01 -13.46 9.10
CA THR A 499 0.33 -12.28 8.55
C THR A 499 -0.21 -12.61 7.16
N VAL A 500 -1.53 -12.54 6.99
CA VAL A 500 -2.22 -12.88 5.75
C VAL A 500 -3.14 -11.75 5.28
N GLU A 501 -3.11 -11.46 3.98
CA GLU A 501 -4.05 -10.52 3.34
C GLU A 501 -4.79 -11.21 2.19
N MET A 502 -6.12 -11.11 2.15
CA MET A 502 -6.93 -11.59 1.03
C MET A 502 -7.77 -10.45 0.45
N ILE A 503 -7.77 -10.35 -0.88
CA ILE A 503 -8.43 -9.25 -1.59
C ILE A 503 -9.30 -9.81 -2.71
N GLY A 504 -10.54 -9.32 -2.84
CA GLY A 504 -11.31 -9.41 -4.08
C GLY A 504 -11.67 -10.83 -4.49
N LEU A 505 -12.14 -11.67 -3.56
CA LEU A 505 -12.57 -13.04 -3.82
C LEU A 505 -13.93 -13.31 -3.17
N LYS A 506 -14.76 -14.11 -3.85
CA LYS A 506 -15.96 -14.71 -3.23
C LYS A 506 -15.62 -16.09 -2.68
N LEU A 507 -15.99 -16.35 -1.42
CA LEU A 507 -15.79 -17.63 -0.74
C LEU A 507 -17.15 -18.23 -0.38
N THR A 508 -17.42 -19.46 -0.84
CA THR A 508 -18.73 -20.09 -0.65
C THR A 508 -18.67 -21.61 -0.51
N GLY A 509 -19.76 -22.20 0.00
CA GLY A 509 -19.89 -23.64 0.14
C GLY A 509 -18.89 -24.26 1.11
N GLY A 510 -18.25 -23.47 1.98
CA GLY A 510 -17.43 -23.98 3.07
C GLY A 510 -18.29 -24.72 4.09
N ASP A 511 -17.90 -25.93 4.49
CA ASP A 511 -18.55 -26.67 5.57
C ASP A 511 -17.50 -27.27 6.51
N ALA A 512 -17.49 -26.77 7.74
CA ALA A 512 -16.69 -27.23 8.86
C ALA A 512 -17.58 -27.62 10.05
N THR A 513 -18.73 -28.26 9.81
CA THR A 513 -19.66 -28.67 10.86
C THR A 513 -18.95 -29.51 11.94
N GLY A 514 -18.94 -29.02 13.18
CA GLY A 514 -18.23 -29.63 14.32
C GLY A 514 -16.82 -29.08 14.59
N ASP A 515 -16.36 -28.12 13.79
CA ASP A 515 -15.10 -27.39 13.94
C ASP A 515 -15.34 -25.87 13.71
N PHE A 516 -14.27 -25.07 13.69
CA PHE A 516 -14.34 -23.61 13.60
C PHE A 516 -14.26 -23.10 12.16
N GLY A 517 -14.93 -21.99 11.82
CA GLY A 517 -14.71 -21.25 10.57
C GLY A 517 -15.14 -21.99 9.30
N GLY A 518 -16.31 -21.66 8.74
CA GLY A 518 -16.83 -22.37 7.56
C GLY A 518 -16.06 -22.01 6.30
N ALA A 519 -15.89 -20.72 6.03
CA ALA A 519 -14.99 -20.26 4.98
C ALA A 519 -13.55 -20.20 5.50
N ILE A 520 -13.32 -19.48 6.60
CA ILE A 520 -11.97 -19.19 7.10
C ILE A 520 -11.88 -19.52 8.58
N GLN A 521 -10.87 -20.31 8.95
CA GLN A 521 -10.36 -20.38 10.30
C GLN A 521 -9.03 -19.64 10.34
N ASN A 522 -8.91 -18.66 11.24
CA ASN A 522 -7.74 -17.80 11.36
C ASN A 522 -7.04 -17.94 12.71
N ASN A 523 -5.76 -18.34 12.67
CA ASN A 523 -4.87 -18.40 13.83
C ASN A 523 -3.73 -17.36 13.79
N GLY A 524 -3.75 -16.43 12.83
CA GLY A 524 -2.77 -15.36 12.68
C GLY A 524 -3.43 -13.97 12.58
N ASP A 525 -2.68 -12.99 12.08
CA ASP A 525 -3.20 -11.66 11.72
C ASP A 525 -3.77 -11.70 10.29
N LEU A 526 -5.08 -11.49 10.16
CA LEU A 526 -5.81 -11.59 8.90
C LEU A 526 -6.42 -10.26 8.50
N THR A 527 -6.12 -9.81 7.28
CA THR A 527 -6.76 -8.66 6.64
C THR A 527 -7.57 -9.12 5.41
N LEU A 528 -8.84 -8.73 5.35
CA LEU A 528 -9.78 -9.02 4.27
C LEU A 528 -10.24 -7.71 3.62
N ARG A 529 -10.14 -7.60 2.28
CA ARG A 529 -10.56 -6.40 1.53
C ARG A 529 -11.40 -6.78 0.32
N GLY A 530 -12.56 -6.15 0.13
CA GLY A 530 -13.38 -6.44 -1.06
C GLY A 530 -13.81 -7.90 -1.17
N MET A 531 -13.99 -8.59 -0.03
CA MET A 531 -14.31 -10.02 0.00
C MET A 531 -15.82 -10.24 0.04
N TRP A 532 -16.28 -11.34 -0.57
CA TRP A 532 -17.67 -11.81 -0.40
C TRP A 532 -17.70 -13.21 0.20
N ILE A 533 -17.96 -13.33 1.49
CA ILE A 533 -17.98 -14.61 2.22
C ILE A 533 -19.43 -15.01 2.45
N THR A 534 -19.91 -16.03 1.73
CA THR A 534 -21.33 -16.38 1.71
C THR A 534 -21.65 -17.85 1.67
N ASP A 535 -22.76 -18.23 2.30
CA ASP A 535 -23.30 -19.59 2.26
C ASP A 535 -22.30 -20.64 2.77
N ASN A 536 -21.62 -20.33 3.88
CA ASN A 536 -20.70 -21.22 4.57
C ASN A 536 -21.28 -21.68 5.92
N SER A 537 -20.84 -22.85 6.41
CA SER A 537 -21.32 -23.49 7.63
C SER A 537 -20.18 -23.96 8.53
N ALA A 538 -20.32 -23.83 9.85
CA ALA A 538 -19.36 -24.35 10.83
C ALA A 538 -19.98 -24.61 12.22
N GLY A 539 -19.22 -25.25 13.12
CA GLY A 539 -19.58 -25.38 14.53
C GLY A 539 -19.59 -24.05 15.30
N ASP A 540 -18.65 -23.15 14.98
CA ASP A 540 -18.60 -21.74 15.39
C ASP A 540 -18.01 -20.91 14.25
N GLY A 541 -18.44 -19.66 14.07
CA GLY A 541 -17.93 -18.80 13.00
C GLY A 541 -18.35 -19.29 11.61
N GLY A 542 -19.66 -19.26 11.32
CA GLY A 542 -20.21 -19.84 10.09
C GLY A 542 -19.49 -19.36 8.83
N GLY A 543 -19.18 -18.06 8.75
CA GLY A 543 -18.29 -17.50 7.74
C GLY A 543 -16.83 -17.57 8.19
N ILE A 544 -16.51 -16.83 9.25
CA ILE A 544 -15.14 -16.66 9.76
C ILE A 544 -15.09 -17.02 11.24
N GLU A 545 -14.09 -17.80 11.62
CA GLU A 545 -13.61 -17.86 13.00
C GLU A 545 -12.18 -17.30 13.06
N SER A 546 -11.92 -16.43 14.06
CA SER A 546 -10.58 -15.91 14.34
C SER A 546 -10.31 -15.95 15.82
N GLY A 547 -9.36 -16.77 16.25
CA GLY A 547 -9.13 -16.90 17.68
C GLY A 547 -8.40 -18.15 18.18
N ALA A 548 -8.26 -19.21 17.39
CA ALA A 548 -7.65 -20.46 17.88
C ALA A 548 -6.09 -20.46 17.92
N SER A 549 -5.46 -19.31 18.20
CA SER A 549 -4.00 -19.16 18.24
C SER A 549 -3.38 -19.63 19.57
N ALA A 550 -2.28 -20.38 19.49
CA ALA A 550 -1.44 -20.72 20.65
C ALA A 550 -0.38 -19.62 20.94
N SER A 551 -0.14 -18.71 19.99
CA SER A 551 0.91 -17.70 20.03
C SER A 551 0.49 -16.36 20.65
N GLY A 552 -0.80 -16.13 20.88
CA GLY A 552 -1.31 -14.95 21.58
C GLY A 552 -2.58 -14.38 20.95
N GLN A 553 -2.91 -13.14 21.33
CA GLN A 553 -4.03 -12.40 20.73
C GLN A 553 -3.68 -12.02 19.30
N THR A 554 -4.57 -12.30 18.34
CA THR A 554 -4.40 -11.95 16.93
C THR A 554 -5.34 -10.81 16.53
N THR A 555 -5.22 -10.33 15.29
CA THR A 555 -6.11 -9.29 14.73
C THR A 555 -6.86 -9.79 13.49
N LEU A 556 -8.15 -9.42 13.38
CA LEU A 556 -8.98 -9.60 12.20
C LEU A 556 -9.44 -8.23 11.70
N LYS A 557 -9.06 -7.87 10.48
CA LYS A 557 -9.44 -6.60 9.85
C LYS A 557 -10.23 -6.85 8.57
N ILE A 558 -11.36 -6.17 8.42
CA ILE A 558 -12.30 -6.38 7.32
C ILE A 558 -12.67 -5.02 6.72
N PHE A 559 -12.46 -4.87 5.42
CA PHE A 559 -12.70 -3.64 4.68
C PHE A 559 -13.52 -3.91 3.43
N ASP A 560 -14.46 -3.04 3.11
CA ASP A 560 -15.18 -3.04 1.83
C ASP A 560 -15.79 -4.41 1.48
N SER A 561 -16.18 -5.20 2.48
CA SER A 561 -16.49 -6.62 2.33
C SER A 561 -17.92 -6.95 2.71
N THR A 562 -18.44 -8.06 2.16
CA THR A 562 -19.75 -8.60 2.51
C THR A 562 -19.64 -9.99 3.10
N ILE A 563 -20.21 -10.18 4.29
CA ILE A 563 -20.30 -11.48 4.97
C ILE A 563 -21.78 -11.82 5.12
N SER A 564 -22.26 -12.78 4.34
CA SER A 564 -23.69 -13.00 4.19
C SER A 564 -24.15 -14.45 4.22
N ASN A 565 -25.35 -14.73 4.71
CA ASN A 565 -25.98 -16.06 4.64
C ASN A 565 -25.13 -17.21 5.20
N ASN A 566 -24.18 -16.92 6.08
CA ASN A 566 -23.39 -17.96 6.73
C ASN A 566 -24.13 -18.49 7.96
N THR A 567 -23.96 -19.76 8.27
CA THR A 567 -24.74 -20.47 9.30
C THR A 567 -23.82 -21.17 10.28
N THR A 568 -24.20 -21.20 11.55
CA THR A 568 -23.54 -22.02 12.56
C THR A 568 -24.52 -22.51 13.61
N THR A 569 -24.19 -23.58 14.32
CA THR A 569 -24.91 -24.02 15.53
C THR A 569 -24.27 -23.49 16.82
N GLY A 570 -23.26 -22.63 16.72
CA GLY A 570 -22.55 -22.04 17.85
C GLY A 570 -22.74 -20.52 17.92
N THR A 571 -21.64 -19.80 18.07
CA THR A 571 -21.61 -18.34 18.04
C THR A 571 -21.09 -17.81 16.70
N GLY A 572 -21.56 -16.61 16.31
CA GLY A 572 -21.06 -15.89 15.14
C GLY A 572 -21.43 -16.54 13.81
N GLY A 573 -22.67 -16.39 13.37
CA GLY A 573 -23.10 -16.91 12.06
C GLY A 573 -22.25 -16.33 10.94
N GLY A 574 -22.00 -15.02 10.96
CA GLY A 574 -21.04 -14.37 10.08
C GLY A 574 -19.61 -14.51 10.61
N ILE A 575 -19.35 -13.95 11.78
CA ILE A 575 -18.02 -13.87 12.41
C ILE A 575 -18.10 -14.34 13.86
N ALA A 576 -17.24 -15.28 14.24
CA ALA A 576 -16.90 -15.58 15.63
C ALA A 576 -15.45 -15.17 15.89
N THR A 577 -15.18 -14.45 16.98
CA THR A 577 -13.79 -14.08 17.27
C THR A 577 -13.45 -13.89 18.75
N ILE A 578 -12.22 -14.24 19.11
CA ILE A 578 -11.57 -13.82 20.36
C ILE A 578 -10.32 -12.95 20.08
N SER A 579 -10.16 -12.55 18.83
CA SER A 579 -9.16 -11.62 18.30
C SER A 579 -9.73 -10.20 18.29
N ASP A 580 -8.87 -9.19 18.26
CA ASP A 580 -9.34 -7.81 18.04
C ASP A 580 -9.92 -7.67 16.63
N LEU A 581 -11.13 -7.13 16.56
CA LEU A 581 -11.91 -7.03 15.33
C LEU A 581 -12.06 -5.57 14.89
N LEU A 582 -11.58 -5.28 13.69
CA LEU A 582 -11.84 -4.03 12.98
C LEU A 582 -12.68 -4.32 11.74
N VAL A 583 -13.84 -3.67 11.63
CA VAL A 583 -14.70 -3.75 10.44
C VAL A 583 -15.00 -2.33 9.97
N VAL A 584 -14.64 -2.04 8.71
CA VAL A 584 -14.78 -0.72 8.10
C VAL A 584 -15.51 -0.86 6.77
N ASN A 585 -16.48 0.03 6.52
CA ASN A 585 -17.12 0.16 5.21
C ASN A 585 -17.67 -1.18 4.68
N SER A 586 -18.26 -2.00 5.55
CA SER A 586 -18.58 -3.40 5.24
C SER A 586 -20.02 -3.76 5.61
N THR A 587 -20.56 -4.78 4.95
CA THR A 587 -21.92 -5.28 5.15
C THR A 587 -21.91 -6.69 5.75
N ILE A 588 -22.63 -6.91 6.85
CA ILE A 588 -22.80 -8.22 7.49
C ILE A 588 -24.30 -8.51 7.53
N SER A 589 -24.77 -9.45 6.70
CA SER A 589 -26.20 -9.61 6.45
C SER A 589 -26.71 -11.03 6.32
N GLY A 590 -27.88 -11.33 6.90
CA GLY A 590 -28.55 -12.61 6.68
C GLY A 590 -27.85 -13.83 7.30
N ASN A 591 -26.90 -13.63 8.21
CA ASN A 591 -26.19 -14.73 8.85
C ASN A 591 -27.01 -15.32 10.01
N THR A 592 -26.88 -16.62 10.26
CA THR A 592 -27.66 -17.36 11.26
C THR A 592 -26.77 -18.12 12.26
N ALA A 593 -27.09 -18.05 13.55
CA ALA A 593 -26.37 -18.78 14.61
C ALA A 593 -27.31 -19.22 15.74
N ASP A 594 -26.80 -19.95 16.73
CA ASP A 594 -27.54 -20.18 17.98
C ASP A 594 -27.38 -18.97 18.93
N THR A 595 -26.18 -18.40 19.06
CA THR A 595 -25.93 -17.28 20.00
C THR A 595 -25.92 -15.90 19.35
N ALA A 596 -25.12 -15.68 18.30
CA ALA A 596 -24.90 -14.37 17.70
C ALA A 596 -24.95 -14.48 16.17
N GLY A 597 -26.00 -13.96 15.53
CA GLY A 597 -26.24 -14.18 14.10
C GLY A 597 -25.16 -13.54 13.23
N GLY A 598 -24.90 -12.24 13.42
CA GLY A 598 -23.91 -11.49 12.66
C GLY A 598 -22.51 -11.69 13.23
N ILE A 599 -22.23 -11.06 14.36
CA ILE A 599 -20.91 -11.08 15.03
C ILE A 599 -21.04 -11.57 16.46
N GLY A 600 -20.28 -12.60 16.84
CA GLY A 600 -19.99 -12.92 18.23
C GLY A 600 -18.52 -12.67 18.53
N SER A 601 -18.22 -11.75 19.46
CA SER A 601 -16.84 -11.45 19.85
C SER A 601 -16.65 -11.46 21.36
N TYR A 602 -15.49 -11.94 21.82
CA TYR A 602 -15.06 -11.84 23.22
C TYR A 602 -13.79 -10.98 23.40
N SER A 603 -13.39 -10.23 22.38
CA SER A 603 -12.30 -9.24 22.43
C SER A 603 -12.80 -7.87 22.00
N THR A 604 -11.88 -6.92 21.79
CA THR A 604 -12.23 -5.56 21.39
C THR A 604 -12.82 -5.53 19.98
N ILE A 605 -13.87 -4.71 19.80
CA ILE A 605 -14.51 -4.48 18.50
C ILE A 605 -14.50 -3.00 18.17
N LEU A 606 -14.07 -2.67 16.96
CA LEU A 606 -14.27 -1.37 16.33
C LEU A 606 -15.02 -1.54 15.01
N LEU A 607 -16.21 -0.96 14.94
CA LEU A 607 -17.09 -0.96 13.76
C LEU A 607 -17.25 0.45 13.24
N VAL A 608 -17.01 0.64 11.96
CA VAL A 608 -16.91 1.98 11.35
C VAL A 608 -17.59 1.98 9.99
N ASN A 609 -18.51 2.93 9.76
CA ASN A 609 -19.21 3.08 8.48
C ASN A 609 -19.76 1.75 7.96
N SER A 610 -20.36 0.91 8.81
CA SER A 610 -20.70 -0.47 8.44
C SER A 610 -22.18 -0.76 8.66
N THR A 611 -22.71 -1.78 7.99
CA THR A 611 -24.13 -2.17 8.06
C THR A 611 -24.26 -3.62 8.53
N ILE A 612 -24.95 -3.83 9.65
CA ILE A 612 -25.28 -5.15 10.22
C ILE A 612 -26.81 -5.30 10.24
N THR A 613 -27.36 -6.18 9.38
CA THR A 613 -28.82 -6.29 9.21
C THR A 613 -29.29 -7.70 8.87
N GLY A 614 -30.54 -8.04 9.19
CA GLY A 614 -31.15 -9.30 8.79
C GLY A 614 -30.48 -10.55 9.39
N ASN A 615 -29.57 -10.40 10.35
CA ASN A 615 -28.92 -11.52 11.00
C ASN A 615 -29.83 -12.09 12.09
N ARG A 616 -29.70 -13.39 12.34
CA ARG A 616 -30.63 -14.16 13.15
C ARG A 616 -29.92 -15.08 14.14
N SER A 617 -30.40 -15.14 15.38
CA SER A 617 -30.02 -16.22 16.29
C SER A 617 -31.10 -16.55 17.30
N ASP A 618 -30.81 -17.38 18.31
CA ASP A 618 -31.70 -17.58 19.45
C ASP A 618 -31.49 -16.54 20.56
N VAL A 619 -30.36 -15.82 20.58
CA VAL A 619 -30.05 -14.86 21.65
C VAL A 619 -30.00 -13.41 21.17
N VAL A 620 -29.10 -13.08 20.23
CA VAL A 620 -29.03 -11.77 19.57
C VAL A 620 -28.70 -11.93 18.09
N GLY A 621 -29.50 -11.31 17.23
CA GLY A 621 -29.32 -11.44 15.79
C GLY A 621 -28.08 -10.70 15.31
N GLY A 622 -27.91 -9.45 15.72
CA GLY A 622 -26.89 -8.56 15.17
C GLY A 622 -25.49 -8.82 15.72
N LEU A 623 -25.20 -8.24 16.88
CA LEU A 623 -23.88 -8.29 17.48
C LEU A 623 -23.93 -8.62 18.98
N ASP A 624 -23.10 -9.58 19.36
CA ASP A 624 -22.85 -10.00 20.73
C ASP A 624 -21.43 -9.66 21.14
N ASN A 625 -21.28 -8.74 22.09
CA ASN A 625 -20.00 -8.30 22.61
C ASN A 625 -19.77 -8.81 24.04
N GLY A 626 -18.72 -9.63 24.22
CA GLY A 626 -18.24 -10.12 25.50
C GLY A 626 -17.20 -9.23 26.19
N ALA A 627 -16.67 -8.20 25.51
CA ALA A 627 -15.64 -7.28 26.04
C ALA A 627 -16.00 -5.80 25.78
N THR A 628 -15.14 -5.02 25.12
CA THR A 628 -15.38 -3.60 24.80
C THR A 628 -15.66 -3.42 23.31
N ALA A 629 -16.76 -2.75 22.96
CA ALA A 629 -17.12 -2.47 21.57
C ALA A 629 -17.39 -0.98 21.37
N THR A 630 -16.83 -0.42 20.29
CA THR A 630 -17.09 0.95 19.82
C THR A 630 -17.68 0.90 18.42
N LEU A 631 -18.81 1.57 18.22
CA LEU A 631 -19.46 1.72 16.91
C LEU A 631 -19.40 3.19 16.50
N LEU A 632 -19.03 3.46 15.25
CA LEU A 632 -18.98 4.78 14.65
C LEU A 632 -19.66 4.76 13.28
N ASN A 633 -20.59 5.68 13.01
CA ASN A 633 -21.31 5.76 11.72
C ASN A 633 -21.89 4.39 11.28
N THR A 634 -22.35 3.56 12.20
CA THR A 634 -22.72 2.16 11.92
C THR A 634 -24.22 1.93 12.06
N VAL A 635 -24.80 1.19 11.11
CA VAL A 635 -26.19 0.71 11.17
C VAL A 635 -26.21 -0.69 11.77
N VAL A 636 -26.96 -0.89 12.86
CA VAL A 636 -27.32 -2.21 13.39
C VAL A 636 -28.83 -2.25 13.58
N ALA A 637 -29.55 -2.76 12.58
CA ALA A 637 -31.00 -2.75 12.58
C ALA A 637 -31.59 -3.94 11.82
N GLY A 638 -32.81 -4.34 12.17
CA GLY A 638 -33.51 -5.44 11.49
C GLY A 638 -32.95 -6.82 11.81
N ASN A 639 -32.16 -6.96 12.87
CA ASN A 639 -31.66 -8.25 13.33
C ASN A 639 -32.63 -8.86 14.36
N THR A 640 -32.66 -10.19 14.45
CA THR A 640 -33.68 -10.90 15.23
C THR A 640 -33.13 -12.04 16.09
N ASN A 641 -33.73 -12.24 17.27
CA ASN A 641 -33.54 -13.41 18.13
C ASN A 641 -34.73 -14.41 18.02
N ALA A 642 -34.60 -15.56 18.70
CA ALA A 642 -35.59 -16.62 18.90
C ALA A 642 -36.30 -17.08 17.61
N ALA A 643 -35.62 -17.89 16.78
CA ALA A 643 -36.14 -18.28 15.48
C ALA A 643 -36.71 -17.08 14.67
N GLY A 644 -36.00 -15.94 14.77
CA GLY A 644 -36.15 -14.72 13.97
C GLY A 644 -37.51 -14.04 14.01
N THR A 645 -38.10 -13.96 15.19
CA THR A 645 -39.41 -13.33 15.39
C THR A 645 -39.37 -12.12 16.32
N THR A 646 -38.34 -12.00 17.16
CA THR A 646 -38.21 -10.91 18.12
C THR A 646 -36.97 -10.08 17.78
N PRO A 647 -37.02 -8.74 17.81
CA PRO A 647 -35.85 -7.90 17.52
C PRO A 647 -34.69 -8.14 18.48
N GLY A 648 -33.47 -8.03 17.97
CA GLY A 648 -32.25 -8.22 18.76
C GLY A 648 -31.03 -7.74 18.01
N ASP A 649 -30.71 -6.46 18.16
CA ASP A 649 -29.62 -5.80 17.47
C ASP A 649 -28.29 -5.94 18.22
N LEU A 650 -28.22 -5.55 19.50
CA LEU A 650 -26.99 -5.64 20.29
C LEU A 650 -27.17 -6.39 21.63
N ARG A 651 -26.11 -7.07 22.04
CA ARG A 651 -25.95 -7.62 23.39
C ARG A 651 -24.54 -7.32 23.90
N GLY A 652 -24.41 -7.00 25.18
CA GLY A 652 -23.14 -6.61 25.79
C GLY A 652 -23.06 -5.13 26.12
N VAL A 653 -21.87 -4.68 26.51
CA VAL A 653 -21.59 -3.29 26.87
C VAL A 653 -20.92 -2.58 25.70
N PHE A 654 -21.39 -1.38 25.37
CA PHE A 654 -20.80 -0.55 24.33
C PHE A 654 -20.24 0.73 24.94
N GLU A 655 -19.12 1.17 24.40
CA GLU A 655 -18.43 2.36 24.89
C GLU A 655 -19.29 3.60 24.67
N ALA A 656 -19.29 4.50 25.67
CA ALA A 656 -19.98 5.78 25.57
C ALA A 656 -19.41 6.66 24.44
N ALA A 657 -18.19 6.37 23.97
CA ALA A 657 -17.57 7.03 22.83
C ALA A 657 -18.20 6.64 21.47
N SER A 658 -19.06 5.61 21.43
CA SER A 658 -19.81 5.24 20.24
C SER A 658 -20.71 6.39 19.81
N ALA A 659 -20.63 6.77 18.54
CA ALA A 659 -21.22 8.00 18.02
C ALA A 659 -21.82 7.81 16.63
N ASN A 660 -22.88 8.56 16.34
CA ASN A 660 -23.54 8.59 15.04
C ASN A 660 -23.94 7.21 14.52
N ASN A 661 -24.48 6.34 15.39
CA ASN A 661 -24.95 5.02 14.99
C ASN A 661 -26.46 4.98 14.89
N LEU A 662 -26.98 4.12 14.02
CA LEU A 662 -28.40 3.81 13.95
C LEU A 662 -28.64 2.41 14.49
N ILE A 663 -29.27 2.32 15.66
CA ILE A 663 -29.67 1.07 16.30
C ILE A 663 -31.19 0.88 16.17
N GLY A 664 -31.61 -0.21 15.55
CA GLY A 664 -33.02 -0.46 15.22
C GLY A 664 -33.89 -0.71 16.44
N ASP A 665 -33.41 -1.45 17.43
CA ASP A 665 -34.15 -1.81 18.64
C ASP A 665 -33.57 -1.15 19.90
N ALA A 666 -34.38 -0.27 20.52
CA ALA A 666 -34.00 0.42 21.75
C ALA A 666 -33.83 -0.52 22.95
N ALA A 667 -34.54 -1.65 22.99
CA ALA A 667 -34.45 -2.60 24.10
C ALA A 667 -33.12 -3.35 24.11
N THR A 668 -32.50 -3.49 22.94
CA THR A 668 -31.23 -4.20 22.74
C THR A 668 -30.14 -3.25 22.26
N ALA A 669 -30.16 -1.98 22.68
CA ALA A 669 -29.18 -0.97 22.26
C ALA A 669 -27.83 -1.01 23.01
N GLY A 670 -27.60 -2.01 23.88
CA GLY A 670 -26.30 -2.20 24.52
C GLY A 670 -25.82 -1.04 25.42
N GLY A 671 -26.75 -0.20 25.90
CA GLY A 671 -26.46 0.99 26.69
C GLY A 671 -26.32 2.29 25.88
N LEU A 672 -26.38 2.21 24.55
CA LEU A 672 -26.48 3.40 23.69
C LEU A 672 -27.86 4.03 23.84
N THR A 673 -27.91 5.36 23.73
CA THR A 673 -29.12 6.15 23.98
C THR A 673 -29.36 7.13 22.84
N ASP A 674 -30.64 7.31 22.50
CA ASP A 674 -31.08 8.20 21.43
C ASP A 674 -30.68 9.66 21.72
N GLY A 675 -30.18 10.35 20.69
CA GLY A 675 -29.70 11.73 20.75
C GLY A 675 -28.34 11.93 21.44
N SER A 676 -27.82 10.93 22.15
CA SER A 676 -26.49 11.00 22.78
C SER A 676 -25.41 10.73 21.74
N ASN A 677 -24.43 11.63 21.61
CA ASN A 677 -23.36 11.54 20.60
C ASN A 677 -23.86 11.29 19.16
N GLY A 678 -25.03 11.83 18.82
CA GLY A 678 -25.64 11.65 17.49
C GLY A 678 -26.19 10.24 17.23
N ASN A 679 -26.26 9.36 18.23
CA ASN A 679 -26.85 8.03 18.05
C ASN A 679 -28.38 8.14 17.87
N ILE A 680 -28.91 7.34 16.95
CA ILE A 680 -30.33 7.17 16.66
C ILE A 680 -30.73 5.79 17.16
N VAL A 681 -31.60 5.70 18.15
CA VAL A 681 -31.94 4.44 18.83
C VAL A 681 -33.46 4.23 18.87
N GLY A 682 -33.92 3.16 18.22
CA GLY A 682 -35.35 2.87 18.07
C GLY A 682 -36.09 4.04 17.39
N VAL A 683 -37.32 4.30 17.86
CA VAL A 683 -38.13 5.46 17.46
C VAL A 683 -38.21 6.42 18.64
N GLY A 684 -37.36 7.46 18.63
CA GLY A 684 -37.27 8.44 19.72
C GLY A 684 -36.82 7.84 21.05
N GLY A 685 -35.88 6.89 21.02
CA GLY A 685 -35.36 6.20 22.20
C GLY A 685 -36.23 5.07 22.74
N SER A 686 -37.26 4.63 22.00
CA SER A 686 -38.14 3.54 22.42
C SER A 686 -38.53 2.62 21.27
N GLY A 687 -38.93 1.40 21.60
CA GLY A 687 -39.44 0.43 20.63
C GLY A 687 -38.43 0.04 19.55
N VAL A 688 -38.97 -0.39 18.41
CA VAL A 688 -38.20 -0.95 17.30
C VAL A 688 -38.53 -0.14 16.05
N ARG A 689 -37.50 0.31 15.34
CA ARG A 689 -37.60 0.96 14.04
C ARG A 689 -37.76 -0.08 12.94
N ASP A 690 -38.73 0.10 12.06
CA ASP A 690 -38.94 -0.79 10.92
C ASP A 690 -37.77 -0.68 9.95
N ILE A 691 -37.10 -1.80 9.67
CA ILE A 691 -35.96 -1.87 8.75
C ILE A 691 -36.31 -1.37 7.34
N ASN A 692 -37.56 -1.51 6.92
CA ASN A 692 -38.06 -1.05 5.63
C ASN A 692 -38.27 0.47 5.56
N THR A 693 -37.91 1.20 6.62
CA THR A 693 -37.78 2.67 6.61
C THR A 693 -36.32 3.12 6.52
N ILE A 694 -35.38 2.18 6.60
CA ILE A 694 -33.94 2.48 6.63
C ILE A 694 -33.27 1.97 5.34
N LEU A 695 -33.50 0.69 5.01
CA LEU A 695 -32.75 -0.03 3.97
C LEU A 695 -33.67 -0.74 2.99
N ASN A 696 -33.24 -0.77 1.72
CA ASN A 696 -33.67 -1.80 0.80
C ASN A 696 -33.01 -3.13 1.22
N ILE A 697 -33.82 -4.00 1.83
CA ILE A 697 -33.37 -5.29 2.38
C ILE A 697 -32.93 -6.31 1.31
N THR A 698 -33.01 -5.97 0.01
CA THR A 698 -32.39 -6.77 -1.04
C THR A 698 -30.88 -6.55 -1.03
N LEU A 699 -30.10 -7.63 -0.91
CA LEU A 699 -28.64 -7.58 -0.90
C LEU A 699 -28.10 -7.59 -2.34
N ASN A 700 -28.15 -6.44 -3.02
CA ASN A 700 -27.78 -6.30 -4.43
C ASN A 700 -27.25 -4.91 -4.84
N GLY A 701 -26.81 -4.09 -3.88
CA GLY A 701 -26.55 -2.66 -4.06
C GLY A 701 -25.40 -2.22 -5.00
N GLY A 702 -24.91 -3.05 -5.92
CA GLY A 702 -23.81 -2.71 -6.84
C GLY A 702 -22.41 -2.81 -6.23
N GLY A 703 -21.35 -2.58 -7.03
CA GLY A 703 -19.94 -2.75 -6.64
C GLY A 703 -19.43 -4.20 -6.78
N SER A 704 -18.18 -4.45 -6.38
CA SER A 704 -17.57 -5.80 -6.40
C SER A 704 -18.07 -6.72 -5.27
N THR A 705 -18.71 -6.15 -4.25
CA THR A 705 -19.35 -6.88 -3.14
C THR A 705 -20.77 -6.34 -2.94
N PRO A 706 -21.79 -7.18 -2.70
CA PRO A 706 -23.17 -6.72 -2.63
C PRO A 706 -23.49 -6.01 -1.31
N THR A 707 -24.32 -4.97 -1.37
CA THR A 707 -24.70 -4.12 -0.22
C THR A 707 -26.21 -3.92 -0.11
N HIS A 708 -26.68 -3.31 0.98
CA HIS A 708 -28.04 -2.78 1.13
C HIS A 708 -28.04 -1.29 0.87
N SER A 709 -28.89 -0.81 -0.05
CA SER A 709 -29.04 0.63 -0.31
C SER A 709 -29.91 1.29 0.76
N LEU A 710 -29.61 2.55 1.09
CA LEU A 710 -30.49 3.37 1.91
C LEU A 710 -31.79 3.68 1.15
N LEU A 711 -32.90 3.69 1.87
CA LEU A 711 -34.18 4.16 1.33
C LEU A 711 -34.27 5.68 1.42
N ALA A 712 -35.05 6.28 0.53
CA ALA A 712 -35.40 7.70 0.64
C ALA A 712 -36.12 7.94 1.99
N GLY A 713 -35.76 9.03 2.69
CA GLY A 713 -36.20 9.31 4.06
C GLY A 713 -35.62 8.40 5.13
N SER A 714 -34.56 7.67 4.81
CA SER A 714 -33.84 6.92 5.83
C SER A 714 -33.20 7.87 6.83
N PRO A 715 -33.38 7.65 8.15
CA PRO A 715 -32.74 8.48 9.19
C PRO A 715 -31.22 8.29 9.26
N ALA A 716 -30.64 7.41 8.45
CA ALA A 716 -29.20 7.26 8.33
C ALA A 716 -28.59 8.23 7.30
N ILE A 717 -29.40 8.86 6.45
CA ILE A 717 -28.93 9.84 5.46
C ILE A 717 -28.46 11.10 6.18
N ASP A 718 -27.28 11.59 5.81
CA ASP A 718 -26.63 12.80 6.34
C ASP A 718 -26.49 12.85 7.88
N ALA A 719 -26.59 11.71 8.55
CA ALA A 719 -26.60 11.61 10.01
C ALA A 719 -25.25 11.20 10.63
N GLY A 720 -24.25 10.92 9.79
CA GLY A 720 -22.91 10.50 10.20
C GLY A 720 -21.98 11.66 10.58
N ASP A 721 -20.74 11.31 10.96
CA ASP A 721 -19.67 12.26 11.23
C ASP A 721 -18.49 12.06 10.25
N ASN A 722 -18.23 13.07 9.43
CA ASN A 722 -17.16 13.09 8.43
C ASN A 722 -15.77 12.85 9.05
N THR A 723 -15.53 13.29 10.28
CA THR A 723 -14.21 13.14 10.94
C THR A 723 -13.91 11.70 11.35
N ARG A 724 -14.94 10.84 11.34
CA ARG A 724 -14.90 9.41 11.64
C ARG A 724 -15.08 8.55 10.39
N ALA A 725 -15.27 9.17 9.22
CA ALA A 725 -15.21 8.52 7.93
C ALA A 725 -13.76 8.25 7.54
N THR A 726 -13.07 7.36 8.25
CA THR A 726 -11.66 7.03 8.01
C THR A 726 -11.44 5.54 7.75
N ASP A 727 -10.35 5.22 7.07
CA ASP A 727 -9.99 3.86 6.66
C ASP A 727 -9.59 2.94 7.82
N ASP A 728 -9.29 3.49 9.00
CA ASP A 728 -8.88 2.76 10.19
C ASP A 728 -9.76 3.03 11.42
N GLY A 729 -10.79 3.87 11.28
CA GLY A 729 -11.69 4.24 12.38
C GLY A 729 -11.13 5.22 13.40
N THR A 730 -9.92 5.73 13.22
CA THR A 730 -9.30 6.67 14.14
C THR A 730 -9.72 8.11 13.83
N PRO A 731 -10.08 8.94 14.83
CA PRO A 731 -10.31 10.37 14.61
C PRO A 731 -9.07 11.04 14.02
N GLY A 732 -9.20 11.63 12.84
CA GLY A 732 -8.06 12.22 12.11
C GLY A 732 -7.19 11.24 11.33
N GLY A 733 -7.63 9.98 11.19
CA GLY A 733 -7.07 9.00 10.25
C GLY A 733 -7.27 9.39 8.78
N THR A 734 -6.84 8.54 7.85
CA THR A 734 -6.98 8.82 6.42
C THR A 734 -8.46 8.83 6.02
N VAL A 735 -8.91 9.89 5.35
CA VAL A 735 -10.31 10.04 4.93
C VAL A 735 -10.71 8.88 4.01
N LEU A 736 -11.84 8.25 4.32
CA LEU A 736 -12.46 7.21 3.52
C LEU A 736 -13.00 7.85 2.24
N ALA A 737 -12.31 7.65 1.12
CA ALA A 737 -12.64 8.31 -0.15
C ALA A 737 -13.93 7.77 -0.78
N THR A 738 -14.22 6.49 -0.57
CA THR A 738 -15.36 5.80 -1.19
C THR A 738 -16.16 4.97 -0.21
N ASP A 739 -17.47 4.86 -0.43
CA ASP A 739 -18.32 3.87 0.21
C ASP A 739 -17.99 2.45 -0.27
N GLN A 740 -18.66 1.43 0.28
CA GLN A 740 -18.35 0.03 -0.01
C GLN A 740 -18.45 -0.32 -1.50
N ARG A 741 -19.26 0.42 -2.27
CA ARG A 741 -19.49 0.17 -3.70
C ARG A 741 -18.40 0.81 -4.58
N GLY A 742 -17.49 1.57 -3.98
CA GLY A 742 -16.50 2.38 -4.68
C GLY A 742 -17.04 3.73 -5.15
N LEU A 743 -18.21 4.17 -4.66
CA LEU A 743 -18.76 5.50 -4.95
C LEU A 743 -18.26 6.52 -3.92
N THR A 744 -18.29 7.81 -4.23
CA THR A 744 -17.82 8.86 -3.30
C THR A 744 -18.49 8.74 -1.94
N ARG A 745 -17.70 8.81 -0.86
CA ARG A 745 -18.20 8.55 0.49
C ARG A 745 -18.93 9.71 1.15
N ILE A 746 -18.59 10.95 0.84
CA ILE A 746 -19.23 12.13 1.44
C ILE A 746 -19.93 12.88 0.32
N VAL A 747 -21.25 12.78 0.30
CA VAL A 747 -22.14 13.38 -0.70
C VAL A 747 -23.12 14.29 0.04
N GLY A 748 -23.51 15.44 -0.52
CA GLY A 748 -24.38 16.40 0.19
C GLY A 748 -23.71 17.17 1.34
N GLY A 749 -22.50 16.77 1.75
CA GLY A 749 -21.66 17.50 2.70
C GLY A 749 -21.49 16.80 4.04
N THR A 750 -22.36 15.84 4.36
CA THR A 750 -22.25 14.96 5.52
C THR A 750 -22.21 13.51 5.03
N VAL A 751 -21.60 12.62 5.81
CA VAL A 751 -21.53 11.19 5.51
C VAL A 751 -22.77 10.50 6.06
N ASP A 752 -23.27 9.49 5.36
CA ASP A 752 -24.34 8.65 5.88
C ASP A 752 -23.85 7.67 6.94
N ILE A 753 -24.76 7.23 7.80
CA ILE A 753 -24.54 6.11 8.71
C ILE A 753 -24.67 4.81 7.89
N GLY A 754 -23.65 3.95 7.96
CA GLY A 754 -23.64 2.61 7.36
C GLY A 754 -22.63 2.43 6.23
N ALA A 755 -22.68 1.30 5.54
CA ALA A 755 -21.70 0.92 4.50
C ALA A 755 -21.85 1.65 3.16
N VAL A 756 -22.96 2.34 2.94
CA VAL A 756 -23.29 2.99 1.67
C VAL A 756 -23.62 4.45 1.89
N GLU A 757 -23.37 5.25 0.86
CA GLU A 757 -23.77 6.65 0.78
C GLU A 757 -25.00 6.83 -0.14
N ALA A 758 -25.99 7.62 0.25
CA ALA A 758 -27.14 7.96 -0.56
C ALA A 758 -26.71 8.89 -1.69
N ALA A 759 -27.25 8.62 -2.88
CA ALA A 759 -27.01 9.49 -4.01
C ALA A 759 -27.93 10.71 -3.94
N LEU A 760 -27.43 11.89 -4.32
CA LEU A 760 -28.27 13.08 -4.50
C LEU A 760 -29.31 12.85 -5.60
N PRO A 761 -30.53 13.41 -5.48
CA PRO A 761 -31.57 13.28 -6.47
C PRO A 761 -31.13 13.85 -7.82
N ALA A 762 -31.29 13.08 -8.90
CA ALA A 762 -30.88 13.51 -10.24
C ALA A 762 -31.60 14.78 -10.74
N THR A 763 -32.82 15.04 -10.24
CA THR A 763 -33.63 16.22 -10.57
C THR A 763 -34.12 16.90 -9.30
N LEU A 764 -34.09 18.23 -9.27
CA LEU A 764 -34.48 19.03 -8.11
C LEU A 764 -35.94 19.52 -8.26
N VAL A 765 -36.86 18.79 -7.64
CA VAL A 765 -38.30 19.09 -7.63
C VAL A 765 -38.75 19.31 -6.18
N VAL A 766 -38.85 20.57 -5.77
CA VAL A 766 -39.30 20.94 -4.42
C VAL A 766 -40.71 20.44 -4.21
N SER A 767 -40.92 19.68 -3.14
CA SER A 767 -42.13 18.89 -2.90
C SER A 767 -42.74 19.08 -1.51
N THR A 768 -42.15 19.93 -0.67
CA THR A 768 -42.69 20.37 0.62
C THR A 768 -42.75 21.90 0.73
N LEU A 769 -43.61 22.41 1.61
CA LEU A 769 -43.65 23.82 2.02
C LEU A 769 -42.80 24.08 3.27
N THR A 770 -42.34 23.03 3.94
CA THR A 770 -41.45 23.13 5.09
C THR A 770 -40.09 23.66 4.65
N ASP A 771 -39.50 24.54 5.47
CA ASP A 771 -38.11 24.95 5.33
C ASP A 771 -37.26 24.14 6.29
N GLU A 772 -36.62 23.10 5.78
CA GLU A 772 -35.75 22.18 6.53
C GLU A 772 -34.45 21.92 5.78
N ASN A 773 -33.56 21.18 6.42
CA ASN A 773 -32.29 20.73 5.85
C ASN A 773 -31.88 19.48 6.63
N ASP A 774 -32.64 18.40 6.43
CA ASP A 774 -32.48 17.15 7.14
C ASP A 774 -31.91 16.02 6.26
N GLY A 775 -31.73 16.28 4.97
CA GLY A 775 -31.17 15.34 4.01
C GLY A 775 -32.20 14.37 3.43
N ASP A 776 -33.49 14.52 3.77
CA ASP A 776 -34.55 13.71 3.17
C ASP A 776 -34.99 14.29 1.82
N PHE A 777 -34.59 13.60 0.75
CA PHE A 777 -34.96 13.98 -0.62
C PHE A 777 -36.08 13.11 -1.21
N SER A 778 -36.85 12.41 -0.38
CA SER A 778 -37.96 11.57 -0.82
C SER A 778 -39.08 12.41 -1.48
N ASP A 779 -39.93 11.76 -2.29
CA ASP A 779 -41.06 12.47 -2.93
C ASP A 779 -42.05 12.96 -1.87
N GLY A 780 -42.14 14.28 -1.73
CA GLY A 780 -42.92 14.95 -0.70
C GLY A 780 -42.09 15.64 0.37
N ASP A 781 -40.77 15.42 0.42
CA ASP A 781 -39.89 15.97 1.46
C ASP A 781 -38.82 16.94 0.94
N LEU A 782 -38.36 16.85 -0.32
CA LEU A 782 -37.33 17.77 -0.81
C LEU A 782 -37.75 19.25 -0.65
N SER A 783 -37.11 19.96 0.26
CA SER A 783 -37.37 21.37 0.56
C SER A 783 -36.64 22.30 -0.41
N LEU A 784 -37.04 23.58 -0.43
CA LEU A 784 -36.36 24.57 -1.27
C LEU A 784 -34.92 24.82 -0.82
N ARG A 785 -34.64 24.76 0.48
CA ARG A 785 -33.31 24.98 1.03
C ARG A 785 -32.34 23.88 0.61
N GLU A 786 -32.76 22.63 0.73
CA GLU A 786 -31.99 21.47 0.28
C GLU A 786 -31.75 21.48 -1.23
N ALA A 787 -32.79 21.79 -2.02
CA ALA A 787 -32.63 21.89 -3.46
C ALA A 787 -31.57 22.94 -3.86
N ILE A 788 -31.51 24.08 -3.15
CA ILE A 788 -30.49 25.11 -3.38
C ILE A 788 -29.10 24.63 -2.94
N GLU A 789 -28.99 23.96 -1.80
CA GLU A 789 -27.71 23.41 -1.33
C GLU A 789 -27.15 22.37 -2.29
N ILE A 790 -27.99 21.46 -2.79
CA ILE A 790 -27.60 20.48 -3.82
C ILE A 790 -27.16 21.19 -5.11
N ALA A 791 -27.91 22.21 -5.55
CA ALA A 791 -27.57 22.96 -6.75
C ALA A 791 -26.23 23.70 -6.62
N ASN A 792 -25.96 24.30 -5.46
CA ASN A 792 -24.69 24.97 -5.17
C ASN A 792 -23.48 24.03 -5.20
N GLY A 793 -23.68 22.73 -4.99
CA GLY A 793 -22.63 21.71 -5.04
C GLY A 793 -22.39 21.12 -6.45
N ARG A 794 -23.22 21.47 -7.44
CA ARG A 794 -23.14 20.94 -8.80
C ARG A 794 -22.56 21.97 -9.76
N ALA A 795 -21.73 21.50 -10.69
CA ALA A 795 -21.17 22.36 -11.72
C ALA A 795 -22.20 22.65 -12.82
N GLY A 796 -22.47 23.93 -13.08
CA GLY A 796 -23.35 24.41 -14.14
C GLY A 796 -24.74 24.80 -13.64
N SER A 797 -25.58 25.32 -14.55
CA SER A 797 -26.91 25.83 -14.16
C SER A 797 -27.88 24.69 -13.86
N GLU A 798 -28.27 24.54 -12.60
CA GLU A 798 -29.21 23.50 -12.16
C GLU A 798 -30.67 24.01 -12.16
N PRO A 799 -31.61 23.28 -12.79
CA PRO A 799 -33.01 23.64 -12.75
C PRO A 799 -33.66 23.18 -11.44
N ILE A 800 -34.19 24.14 -10.67
CA ILE A 800 -35.04 23.87 -9.50
C ILE A 800 -36.49 24.16 -9.90
N THR A 801 -37.33 23.14 -9.78
CA THR A 801 -38.77 23.21 -10.08
C THR A 801 -39.59 22.87 -8.84
N PHE A 802 -40.90 23.11 -8.88
CA PHE A 802 -41.81 22.77 -7.80
C PHE A 802 -42.82 21.73 -8.28
N ARG A 803 -43.16 20.78 -7.42
CA ARG A 803 -44.23 19.82 -7.69
C ARG A 803 -45.53 20.61 -7.90
N GLY A 804 -46.34 20.19 -8.88
CA GLY A 804 -47.47 20.99 -9.38
C GLY A 804 -48.61 21.25 -8.38
N ASP A 805 -48.61 20.57 -7.24
CA ASP A 805 -49.54 20.73 -6.12
C ASP A 805 -49.02 21.67 -5.01
N ILE A 806 -47.76 22.12 -5.07
CA ILE A 806 -47.17 23.02 -4.07
C ILE A 806 -47.65 24.44 -4.31
N THR A 807 -48.60 24.87 -3.47
CA THR A 807 -49.14 26.24 -3.41
C THR A 807 -49.24 26.67 -1.94
N GLY A 808 -48.99 27.95 -1.65
CA GLY A 808 -49.02 28.47 -0.28
C GLY A 808 -47.79 29.32 0.07
N THR A 809 -47.27 29.13 1.28
CA THR A 809 -46.14 29.92 1.81
C THR A 809 -45.09 29.00 2.41
N ILE A 810 -43.85 29.11 1.92
CA ILE A 810 -42.66 28.57 2.57
C ILE A 810 -42.22 29.61 3.61
N LEU A 811 -42.28 29.23 4.88
CA LEU A 811 -41.88 30.06 6.01
C LEU A 811 -40.43 29.73 6.37
N LEU A 812 -39.50 30.67 6.17
CA LEU A 812 -38.08 30.39 6.43
C LEU A 812 -37.80 30.24 7.94
N GLY A 813 -36.99 29.24 8.31
CA GLY A 813 -36.60 28.84 9.66
C GLY A 813 -35.61 29.78 10.36
N GLY A 814 -35.48 31.03 9.92
CA GLY A 814 -34.66 32.06 10.58
C GLY A 814 -33.38 32.47 9.84
N THR A 815 -33.02 31.79 8.75
CA THR A 815 -31.87 32.14 7.91
C THR A 815 -32.27 32.32 6.45
N GLN A 816 -31.49 33.13 5.73
CA GLN A 816 -31.69 33.39 4.30
C GLN A 816 -31.37 32.15 3.44
N LEU A 817 -31.94 32.09 2.24
CA LEU A 817 -31.54 31.11 1.22
C LEU A 817 -30.29 31.62 0.49
N LEU A 818 -29.20 30.85 0.53
CA LEU A 818 -27.91 31.24 -0.05
C LEU A 818 -27.68 30.53 -1.39
N ILE A 819 -27.44 31.30 -2.44
CA ILE A 819 -27.09 30.82 -3.78
C ILE A 819 -25.63 31.19 -4.08
N SER A 820 -24.82 30.19 -4.42
CA SER A 820 -23.40 30.34 -4.73
C SER A 820 -22.98 29.84 -6.11
N ASP A 821 -23.85 29.10 -6.81
CA ASP A 821 -23.63 28.66 -8.19
C ASP A 821 -24.83 29.01 -9.10
N ASP A 822 -24.73 28.69 -10.39
CA ASP A 822 -25.77 28.93 -11.38
C ASP A 822 -27.04 28.12 -11.07
N VAL A 823 -28.18 28.81 -10.95
CA VAL A 823 -29.47 28.16 -10.66
C VAL A 823 -30.60 28.79 -11.48
N THR A 824 -31.56 27.96 -11.90
CA THR A 824 -32.79 28.42 -12.54
C THR A 824 -34.02 27.95 -11.75
N PHE A 825 -34.72 28.85 -11.08
CA PHE A 825 -36.01 28.56 -10.43
C PHE A 825 -37.18 28.72 -11.39
N THR A 826 -38.04 27.71 -11.42
CA THR A 826 -39.35 27.79 -12.08
C THR A 826 -40.46 27.54 -11.08
N GLY A 827 -40.92 28.62 -10.43
CA GLY A 827 -42.04 28.61 -9.50
C GLY A 827 -43.40 28.38 -10.19
N PRO A 828 -44.43 27.94 -9.46
CA PRO A 828 -45.76 27.66 -10.00
C PRO A 828 -46.53 28.94 -10.41
N GLY A 829 -46.03 30.11 -10.02
CA GLY A 829 -46.61 31.43 -10.27
C GLY A 829 -46.57 32.29 -9.01
N ALA A 830 -46.30 33.59 -9.14
CA ALA A 830 -46.15 34.49 -7.99
C ALA A 830 -47.42 34.57 -7.11
N ASP A 831 -48.60 34.36 -7.70
CA ASP A 831 -49.88 34.31 -6.96
C ASP A 831 -50.11 32.97 -6.24
N GLN A 832 -49.29 31.96 -6.51
CA GLN A 832 -49.45 30.60 -5.99
C GLN A 832 -48.46 30.25 -4.88
N LEU A 833 -47.21 30.75 -4.95
CA LEU A 833 -46.18 30.40 -3.97
C LEU A 833 -45.42 31.63 -3.47
N THR A 834 -45.43 31.77 -2.14
CA THR A 834 -44.72 32.82 -1.40
C THR A 834 -43.56 32.22 -0.61
N ILE A 835 -42.40 32.88 -0.60
CA ILE A 835 -41.29 32.63 0.31
C ILE A 835 -41.23 33.82 1.28
N ASP A 836 -41.43 33.54 2.57
CA ASP A 836 -41.52 34.55 3.61
C ASP A 836 -40.40 34.37 4.64
N ALA A 837 -39.53 35.38 4.77
CA ALA A 837 -38.46 35.41 5.77
C ALA A 837 -38.92 35.79 7.18
N GLN A 838 -40.22 36.06 7.38
CA GLN A 838 -40.87 36.28 8.68
C GLN A 838 -40.28 37.44 9.51
N GLY A 839 -39.59 38.37 8.86
CA GLY A 839 -38.91 39.48 9.51
C GLY A 839 -37.61 39.09 10.23
N THR A 840 -37.08 37.90 10.00
CA THR A 840 -35.92 37.36 10.75
C THR A 840 -34.61 37.44 9.97
N SER A 841 -34.67 37.44 8.64
CA SER A 841 -33.51 37.41 7.77
C SER A 841 -33.80 38.06 6.42
N ARG A 842 -32.83 38.09 5.51
CA ARG A 842 -33.07 38.33 4.09
C ARG A 842 -33.78 37.11 3.47
N VAL A 843 -34.57 37.28 2.42
CA VAL A 843 -35.16 36.11 1.73
C VAL A 843 -34.09 35.33 0.95
N ILE A 844 -33.41 35.99 0.00
CA ILE A 844 -32.39 35.34 -0.86
C ILE A 844 -31.08 36.16 -0.87
N GLN A 845 -29.95 35.49 -0.69
CA GLN A 845 -28.61 36.03 -0.93
C GLN A 845 -27.96 35.30 -2.10
N VAL A 846 -27.45 36.04 -3.08
CA VAL A 846 -26.70 35.50 -4.22
C VAL A 846 -25.26 35.99 -4.14
N ASN A 847 -24.32 35.08 -3.90
CA ASN A 847 -22.89 35.36 -3.71
C ASN A 847 -21.99 34.85 -4.85
N GLY A 848 -22.53 34.05 -5.77
CA GLY A 848 -21.81 33.45 -6.89
C GLY A 848 -22.75 33.11 -8.04
N GLY A 849 -22.23 32.44 -9.06
CA GLY A 849 -22.93 32.19 -10.31
C GLY A 849 -22.68 33.27 -11.38
N SER A 850 -22.64 32.83 -12.64
CA SER A 850 -22.70 33.64 -13.83
C SER A 850 -24.13 33.88 -14.35
N ASP A 851 -25.10 33.09 -13.89
CA ASP A 851 -26.44 33.03 -14.45
C ASP A 851 -27.52 32.54 -13.45
N VAL A 852 -27.96 33.42 -12.55
CA VAL A 852 -29.04 33.12 -11.60
C VAL A 852 -30.38 33.63 -12.13
N ARG A 853 -31.33 32.71 -12.36
CA ARG A 853 -32.68 33.02 -12.84
C ARG A 853 -33.75 32.60 -11.85
N ILE A 854 -34.67 33.49 -11.53
CA ILE A 854 -35.80 33.20 -10.65
C ILE A 854 -37.10 33.54 -11.36
N SER A 855 -38.07 32.62 -11.36
CA SER A 855 -39.38 32.89 -11.96
C SER A 855 -40.56 32.39 -11.14
N GLY A 856 -41.69 33.09 -11.24
CA GLY A 856 -42.98 32.61 -10.73
C GLY A 856 -43.09 32.48 -9.22
N LEU A 857 -42.47 33.37 -8.44
CA LEU A 857 -42.46 33.35 -6.97
C LEU A 857 -42.80 34.71 -6.36
N THR A 858 -43.40 34.73 -5.18
CA THR A 858 -43.47 35.92 -4.32
C THR A 858 -42.40 35.85 -3.22
N LEU A 859 -41.64 36.92 -3.01
CA LEU A 859 -40.60 37.03 -1.97
C LEU A 859 -40.96 38.17 -1.00
N THR A 860 -41.11 37.85 0.29
CA THR A 860 -41.63 38.79 1.30
C THR A 860 -41.00 38.62 2.68
N GLY A 861 -41.31 39.59 3.56
CA GLY A 861 -40.96 39.52 4.97
C GLY A 861 -39.46 39.65 5.26
N GLY A 862 -38.63 39.99 4.29
CA GLY A 862 -37.21 40.19 4.47
C GLY A 862 -36.87 41.35 5.41
N GLN A 863 -35.89 41.16 6.30
CA GLN A 863 -35.29 42.18 7.17
C GLN A 863 -33.76 42.09 7.10
N ALA A 864 -33.09 43.08 6.50
CA ALA A 864 -31.62 43.08 6.36
C ALA A 864 -31.00 44.49 6.18
N ASN A 865 -29.68 44.64 6.25
CA ASN A 865 -28.97 45.91 5.99
C ASN A 865 -28.81 46.25 4.48
N GLY A 866 -29.55 45.55 3.62
CA GLY A 866 -29.69 45.91 2.21
C GLY A 866 -30.09 44.74 1.35
N GLY A 867 -30.94 45.01 0.36
CA GLY A 867 -31.58 43.98 -0.44
C GLY A 867 -32.34 43.00 0.44
N ALA A 868 -33.29 43.48 1.24
CA ALA A 868 -33.94 42.63 2.26
C ALA A 868 -34.79 41.52 1.64
N GLY A 869 -35.36 41.75 0.46
CA GLY A 869 -35.90 40.67 -0.38
C GLY A 869 -34.76 39.85 -1.00
N ILE A 870 -33.99 40.47 -1.89
CA ILE A 870 -32.85 39.84 -2.56
C ILE A 870 -31.63 40.75 -2.50
N ASP A 871 -30.47 40.17 -2.20
CA ASP A 871 -29.17 40.83 -2.36
C ASP A 871 -28.28 39.96 -3.25
N SER A 872 -27.80 40.52 -4.36
CA SER A 872 -27.02 39.79 -5.36
C SER A 872 -25.74 40.50 -5.72
N THR A 873 -24.61 39.78 -5.63
CA THR A 873 -23.34 40.21 -6.22
C THR A 873 -23.12 39.68 -7.65
N ALA A 874 -23.97 38.76 -8.10
CA ALA A 874 -23.91 38.10 -9.40
C ALA A 874 -25.02 38.63 -10.37
N PRO A 875 -24.96 38.29 -11.68
CA PRO A 875 -26.06 38.52 -12.59
C PRO A 875 -27.35 37.86 -12.12
N LEU A 876 -28.45 38.61 -12.08
CA LEU A 876 -29.75 38.16 -11.58
C LEU A 876 -30.84 38.48 -12.60
N ALA A 877 -31.60 37.46 -13.02
CA ALA A 877 -32.78 37.63 -13.86
C ALA A 877 -34.04 37.16 -13.13
N LEU A 878 -35.01 38.06 -12.97
CA LEU A 878 -36.32 37.76 -12.38
C LEU A 878 -37.41 37.85 -13.45
N THR A 879 -38.23 36.81 -13.57
CA THR A 879 -39.35 36.75 -14.53
C THR A 879 -40.66 36.38 -13.85
N ALA A 880 -41.71 37.18 -13.99
CA ALA A 880 -43.00 36.93 -13.33
C ALA A 880 -42.86 36.72 -11.79
N VAL A 881 -41.96 37.47 -11.15
CA VAL A 881 -41.71 37.44 -9.69
C VAL A 881 -42.36 38.65 -9.03
N ARG A 882 -42.82 38.50 -7.78
CA ARG A 882 -43.27 39.61 -6.93
C ARG A 882 -42.35 39.75 -5.72
N VAL A 883 -41.64 40.88 -5.57
CA VAL A 883 -40.84 41.17 -4.37
C VAL A 883 -41.57 42.25 -3.57
N THR A 884 -42.14 41.87 -2.43
CA THR A 884 -43.06 42.74 -1.68
C THR A 884 -42.79 42.78 -0.19
N GLY A 885 -43.08 43.90 0.48
CA GLY A 885 -43.13 43.95 1.94
C GLY A 885 -41.80 43.72 2.66
N ASN A 886 -40.66 43.86 1.97
CA ASN A 886 -39.33 43.68 2.55
C ASN A 886 -38.81 45.01 3.13
N ASN A 887 -38.13 44.95 4.26
CA ASN A 887 -37.66 46.13 4.99
C ASN A 887 -36.14 46.10 5.17
N SER A 888 -35.46 47.16 4.73
CA SER A 888 -34.03 47.31 4.90
C SER A 888 -33.65 48.45 5.83
N SER A 889 -32.73 48.18 6.77
CA SER A 889 -32.09 49.23 7.57
C SER A 889 -31.00 50.01 6.81
N GLY A 890 -30.68 49.59 5.59
CA GLY A 890 -29.69 50.21 4.71
C GLY A 890 -30.31 50.59 3.36
N PHE A 891 -29.67 50.16 2.27
CA PHE A 891 -30.08 50.45 0.89
C PHE A 891 -30.91 49.34 0.27
N ALA A 892 -31.96 49.72 -0.46
CA ALA A 892 -32.84 48.80 -1.20
C ALA A 892 -33.64 47.83 -0.32
N GLY A 893 -34.89 48.18 -0.06
CA GLY A 893 -35.82 47.32 0.68
C GLY A 893 -36.09 46.02 -0.06
N GLY A 894 -36.40 46.09 -1.36
CA GLY A 894 -36.69 44.92 -2.19
C GLY A 894 -35.43 44.22 -2.67
N ILE A 895 -34.77 44.77 -3.69
CA ILE A 895 -33.66 44.13 -4.39
C ILE A 895 -32.42 45.02 -4.36
N ARG A 896 -31.30 44.48 -3.87
CA ARG A 896 -29.97 45.05 -4.08
C ARG A 896 -29.20 44.19 -5.09
N ALA A 897 -28.72 44.80 -6.17
CA ALA A 897 -27.98 44.09 -7.22
C ALA A 897 -26.68 44.81 -7.58
N PHE A 898 -25.54 44.22 -7.24
CA PHE A 898 -24.22 44.71 -7.65
C PHE A 898 -23.79 44.16 -9.02
N GLY A 899 -24.35 43.04 -9.46
CA GLY A 899 -24.24 42.56 -10.85
C GLY A 899 -25.43 43.01 -11.72
N PRO A 900 -25.44 42.65 -13.02
CA PRO A 900 -26.54 42.97 -13.92
C PRO A 900 -27.88 42.44 -13.42
N LEU A 901 -28.92 43.29 -13.46
CA LEU A 901 -30.28 42.93 -13.05
C LEU A 901 -31.22 42.98 -14.25
N THR A 902 -31.93 41.88 -14.50
CA THR A 902 -33.03 41.84 -15.49
C THR A 902 -34.35 41.55 -14.80
N LEU A 903 -35.35 42.39 -15.03
CA LEU A 903 -36.73 42.21 -14.57
C LEU A 903 -37.67 42.09 -15.76
N VAL A 904 -38.41 41.00 -15.85
CA VAL A 904 -39.41 40.76 -16.90
C VAL A 904 -40.74 40.39 -16.23
N ASP A 905 -41.83 41.06 -16.63
CA ASP A 905 -43.19 40.77 -16.14
C ASP A 905 -43.31 40.70 -14.59
N SER A 906 -42.45 41.42 -13.86
CA SER A 906 -42.28 41.29 -12.41
C SER A 906 -42.86 42.49 -11.66
N THR A 907 -43.19 42.33 -10.37
CA THR A 907 -43.72 43.39 -9.51
C THR A 907 -42.84 43.61 -8.28
N ILE A 908 -42.37 44.84 -8.07
CA ILE A 908 -41.59 45.23 -6.89
C ILE A 908 -42.37 46.29 -6.12
N ASP A 909 -43.01 45.92 -5.01
CA ASP A 909 -43.91 46.83 -4.31
C ASP A 909 -43.89 46.77 -2.79
N ASN A 910 -44.29 47.87 -2.13
CA ASN A 910 -44.38 47.95 -0.67
C ASN A 910 -43.10 47.58 0.10
N ASN A 911 -41.93 47.72 -0.54
CA ASN A 911 -40.65 47.52 0.14
C ASN A 911 -40.18 48.84 0.76
N THR A 912 -39.55 48.76 1.93
CA THR A 912 -39.09 49.92 2.71
C THR A 912 -37.57 49.87 2.89
N SER A 913 -36.89 51.00 2.77
CA SER A 913 -35.48 51.15 3.15
C SER A 913 -35.28 52.36 4.07
N ALA A 914 -34.19 52.42 4.83
CA ALA A 914 -33.82 53.61 5.60
C ALA A 914 -32.94 54.61 4.81
N ALA A 915 -32.35 54.16 3.69
CA ALA A 915 -31.56 55.01 2.78
C ALA A 915 -31.65 54.49 1.34
N GLY A 916 -31.59 55.37 0.33
CA GLY A 916 -31.54 54.97 -1.10
C GLY A 916 -32.89 54.69 -1.75
N GLY A 917 -32.97 53.71 -2.66
CA GLY A 917 -34.21 53.38 -3.39
C GLY A 917 -35.00 52.29 -2.66
N GLY A 918 -36.23 52.56 -2.22
CA GLY A 918 -37.02 51.63 -1.40
C GLY A 918 -37.30 50.27 -2.03
N GLY A 919 -37.46 50.24 -3.35
CA GLY A 919 -37.72 49.01 -4.11
C GLY A 919 -36.45 48.33 -4.60
N ILE A 920 -35.61 49.06 -5.32
CA ILE A 920 -34.43 48.51 -6.00
C ILE A 920 -33.25 49.46 -5.80
N GLY A 921 -32.07 48.91 -5.52
CA GLY A 921 -30.78 49.60 -5.59
C GLY A 921 -29.79 48.78 -6.39
N THR A 922 -29.25 49.36 -7.46
CA THR A 922 -28.30 48.66 -8.34
C THR A 922 -26.99 49.44 -8.50
N ALA A 923 -25.90 48.72 -8.78
CA ALA A 923 -24.59 49.29 -9.10
C ALA A 923 -24.11 48.96 -10.53
N ASP A 924 -24.90 48.21 -11.28
CA ASP A 924 -24.62 47.78 -12.66
C ASP A 924 -25.89 47.90 -13.53
N THR A 925 -25.80 47.42 -14.77
CA THR A 925 -26.81 47.49 -15.81
C THR A 925 -28.11 46.86 -15.35
N THR A 926 -29.19 47.64 -15.42
CA THR A 926 -30.53 47.18 -15.03
C THR A 926 -31.47 47.26 -16.23
N LEU A 927 -32.06 46.14 -16.62
CA LEU A 927 -33.05 46.02 -17.69
C LEU A 927 -34.42 45.70 -17.10
N ILE A 928 -35.43 46.50 -17.41
CA ILE A 928 -36.78 46.35 -16.87
C ILE A 928 -37.76 46.31 -18.05
N ILE A 929 -38.49 45.20 -18.18
CA ILE A 929 -39.43 44.93 -19.27
C ILE A 929 -40.77 44.54 -18.64
N ASN A 930 -41.86 45.22 -19.04
CA ASN A 930 -43.24 44.89 -18.61
C ASN A 930 -43.42 44.71 -17.10
N SER A 931 -42.61 45.38 -16.29
CA SER A 931 -42.58 45.18 -14.84
C SER A 931 -43.14 46.40 -14.11
N THR A 932 -43.75 46.19 -12.94
CA THR A 932 -44.33 47.24 -12.10
C THR A 932 -43.46 47.50 -10.88
N ILE A 933 -43.14 48.77 -10.62
CA ILE A 933 -42.45 49.19 -9.40
C ILE A 933 -43.30 50.27 -8.73
N SER A 934 -43.89 49.97 -7.57
CA SER A 934 -44.91 50.84 -6.94
C SER A 934 -44.93 50.76 -5.43
N GLY A 935 -45.31 51.84 -4.73
CA GLY A 935 -45.54 51.78 -3.27
C GLY A 935 -44.31 51.52 -2.40
N ASN A 936 -43.10 51.60 -2.96
CA ASN A 936 -41.86 51.44 -2.19
C ASN A 936 -41.46 52.75 -1.50
N THR A 937 -40.95 52.68 -0.27
CA THR A 937 -40.62 53.85 0.58
C THR A 937 -39.14 53.83 0.97
N ALA A 938 -38.48 54.99 1.02
CA ALA A 938 -37.08 55.11 1.42
C ALA A 938 -36.84 56.31 2.35
#